data_AF-A0A4S8WA34-F1
#
_entry.id   AF-A0A4S8WA34-F1
#
_cell.length_a   1.000
_cell.length_b   1.000
_cell.length_c   1.000
_cell.angle_alpha   90.00
_cell.angle_beta   90.00
_cell.angle_gamma   90.00
#
_symmetry.space_group_name_H-M   'P 1'
#
loop_
_entity.id
_entity.type
_entity.pdbx_description
1 polymer ?
#
loop_
_entity_poly.entity_id
_entity_poly.type
_entity_poly.pdbx_seq_one_letter_code
_entity_poly.pdbx_strand_id
1 'polypeptide(L)'
;MANVETVASPQGTKRTRDDVEAEDATQNTNTANQDDDDTSSDDDDDLGPALPSAAAAPKKKRRKLPYEKLYVAALPASQRYSKSMMHQDQLCFNTFTPHTDFLITTSIDGVVKFWKKVADGIEFVKEFKAHEGEVKSVSVSADGRSFATAGVDGSVKIFDVITFDLLAMLTPELAPPKCVCFVHGRGASMPLLAVSYEGSPSITLYDGRGENTTPLRTLEKLHRQPVSLMSYNSQYDCVLSIDEGGMIEYWSPSSNYEKPDNVFAIKSSTSLFEFKKAKSVPSSITMSPNGQQFATMSFPDRKVRVFDFPTGKLYRTYDESLATITEMQQAGTAIDKLDDVEFGRRLGVEREIEHPTVRARINVIFDETGNFILYGSILGTKVINTLTNRVVKVYGKEEPFRALNLTLYQGQPEKKGVVTVQMAASDNPLLQQAEARDSMLVATGSGKVRFYMFTNDTAIDKSNRDIHNEKPRTIATKQQAEAAKAQTGSSATIHTSYGDIQIRLYPEHAPKAVENFTVHSKNDYYNGIIFHRIIRKFMIQTGDPLGDGTGGDSIWGSNFEDEFTPALRHDKPYTVSMANAGKGTNASQFFITTEKTPWLDDKHTIFGRVVKGMDVVHRIENAKVWKEKPMEDIKIISISVT
;
A
#
# COMPACT_ATOMS: atom_id res chain seq x y z
N MET A 1 -12.94 -76.08 -46.98
CA MET A 1 -11.70 -75.83 -46.19
C MET A 1 -12.09 -74.78 -45.16
N ALA A 2 -12.43 -75.15 -43.92
CA ALA A 2 -11.62 -75.81 -42.89
C ALA A 2 -10.59 -74.84 -42.25
N ASN A 3 -10.57 -74.61 -40.93
CA ASN A 3 -11.60 -74.94 -39.93
C ASN A 3 -11.55 -73.95 -38.75
N VAL A 4 -12.57 -73.95 -37.88
CA VAL A 4 -12.63 -73.13 -36.67
C VAL A 4 -11.83 -73.80 -35.54
N GLU A 5 -11.10 -73.04 -34.71
CA GLU A 5 -11.22 -73.03 -33.24
C GLU A 5 -10.20 -72.12 -32.51
N THR A 6 -10.56 -71.79 -31.26
CA THR A 6 -9.80 -70.95 -30.31
C THR A 6 -8.90 -71.78 -29.39
N VAL A 7 -7.82 -71.20 -28.87
CA VAL A 7 -7.06 -71.77 -27.74
C VAL A 7 -6.86 -70.74 -26.64
N ALA A 8 -7.13 -71.16 -25.40
CA ALA A 8 -6.84 -70.41 -24.18
C ALA A 8 -5.72 -71.09 -23.36
N SER A 9 -5.22 -70.38 -22.36
CA SER A 9 -4.05 -70.73 -21.54
C SER A 9 -4.14 -72.07 -20.78
N PRO A 10 -3.03 -72.84 -20.66
CA PRO A 10 -2.84 -73.80 -19.57
C PRO A 10 -2.32 -73.11 -18.29
N GLN A 11 -2.70 -73.64 -17.13
CA GLN A 11 -2.12 -73.29 -15.83
C GLN A 11 -0.85 -74.14 -15.57
N GLY A 12 0.10 -73.63 -14.77
CA GLY A 12 1.36 -74.32 -14.46
C GLY A 12 1.30 -75.28 -13.26
N THR A 13 2.41 -75.95 -12.94
CA THR A 13 2.52 -76.78 -11.72
C THR A 13 3.96 -76.93 -11.19
N LYS A 14 4.12 -76.59 -9.89
CA LYS A 14 5.02 -77.17 -8.87
C LYS A 14 6.48 -77.54 -9.23
N ARG A 15 7.42 -76.89 -8.51
CA ARG A 15 8.56 -77.58 -7.89
C ARG A 15 8.32 -77.81 -6.38
N THR A 16 9.28 -78.40 -5.68
CA THR A 16 8.99 -79.46 -4.70
C THR A 16 9.96 -79.53 -3.52
N ARG A 17 9.57 -78.96 -2.38
CA ARG A 17 10.03 -79.26 -1.00
C ARG A 17 11.52 -79.05 -0.64
N ASP A 18 12.45 -78.95 -1.58
CA ASP A 18 13.87 -78.77 -1.28
C ASP A 18 14.27 -77.28 -1.15
N ASP A 19 13.42 -76.35 -1.62
CA ASP A 19 13.64 -74.89 -1.60
C ASP A 19 13.28 -74.21 -0.25
N VAL A 20 13.56 -74.83 0.91
CA VAL A 20 13.03 -74.39 2.23
C VAL A 20 14.07 -74.21 3.35
N GLU A 21 15.25 -74.84 3.30
CA GLU A 21 16.21 -74.85 4.42
C GLU A 21 17.64 -74.38 4.01
N ALA A 22 17.76 -73.12 3.56
CA ALA A 22 19.05 -72.54 3.14
C ALA A 22 19.24 -71.01 3.36
N GLU A 23 18.48 -70.36 4.25
CA GLU A 23 18.64 -68.93 4.59
C GLU A 23 18.87 -68.69 6.10
N ASP A 24 19.94 -69.24 6.68
CA ASP A 24 20.39 -68.85 8.04
C ASP A 24 21.91 -69.04 8.24
N ALA A 25 22.73 -68.11 7.70
CA ALA A 25 24.16 -67.99 8.03
C ALA A 25 24.73 -66.60 7.69
N THR A 26 25.08 -65.86 8.73
CA THR A 26 25.59 -64.47 8.74
C THR A 26 26.98 -64.20 8.12
N GLN A 27 27.17 -62.93 7.69
CA GLN A 27 28.36 -62.06 7.80
C GLN A 27 29.51 -62.02 6.74
N ASN A 28 29.91 -60.76 6.44
CA ASN A 28 31.24 -60.26 6.07
C ASN A 28 31.81 -60.58 4.66
N THR A 29 32.57 -59.69 3.96
CA THR A 29 33.18 -58.38 4.34
C THR A 29 33.49 -57.50 3.11
N ASN A 30 33.58 -56.17 3.31
CA ASN A 30 34.42 -55.17 2.57
C ASN A 30 34.14 -54.91 1.06
N THR A 31 34.48 -53.79 0.40
CA THR A 31 34.90 -52.37 0.66
C THR A 31 34.94 -51.67 -0.71
N ALA A 32 34.81 -50.36 -0.94
CA ALA A 32 34.43 -49.15 -0.19
C ALA A 32 33.74 -48.20 -1.25
N ASN A 33 33.53 -46.87 -1.19
CA ASN A 33 33.97 -45.71 -0.39
C ASN A 33 32.70 -44.95 0.13
N GLN A 34 32.66 -43.85 0.91
CA GLN A 34 33.56 -42.72 1.23
C GLN A 34 33.75 -41.66 0.11
N ASP A 35 33.49 -40.36 0.31
CA ASP A 35 32.86 -39.59 1.40
C ASP A 35 31.77 -38.68 0.75
N ASP A 36 31.05 -37.73 1.37
CA ASP A 36 31.19 -37.00 2.64
C ASP A 36 29.82 -36.81 3.34
N ASP A 37 29.85 -36.45 4.63
CA ASP A 37 28.69 -36.07 5.43
C ASP A 37 28.98 -34.73 6.15
N ASP A 38 28.17 -33.70 5.89
CA ASP A 38 28.42 -32.32 6.33
C ASP A 38 27.69 -32.04 7.66
N THR A 39 28.40 -32.20 8.78
CA THR A 39 27.84 -32.20 10.13
C THR A 39 27.61 -30.80 10.70
N SER A 40 26.36 -30.45 11.03
CA SER A 40 26.05 -29.34 11.96
C SER A 40 25.86 -29.89 13.38
N SER A 41 26.86 -29.68 14.25
CA SER A 41 26.72 -29.86 15.71
C SER A 41 25.86 -28.73 16.30
N ASP A 42 25.06 -29.09 17.29
CA ASP A 42 24.68 -28.30 18.46
C ASP A 42 24.47 -29.33 19.59
N ASP A 43 25.25 -29.25 20.66
CA ASP A 43 25.33 -30.28 21.72
C ASP A 43 24.29 -30.08 22.86
N ASP A 44 24.12 -31.11 23.69
CA ASP A 44 23.10 -31.23 24.74
C ASP A 44 23.31 -30.32 25.96
N ASP A 45 22.22 -30.02 26.69
CA ASP A 45 22.27 -29.77 28.13
C ASP A 45 20.91 -30.11 28.83
N ASP A 46 20.71 -31.38 29.19
CA ASP A 46 19.62 -31.83 30.10
C ASP A 46 20.08 -33.01 30.99
N LEU A 47 20.89 -32.69 32.00
CA LEU A 47 21.43 -33.64 32.98
C LEU A 47 20.41 -33.99 34.09
N GLY A 48 19.44 -34.87 33.77
CA GLY A 48 18.45 -35.40 34.71
C GLY A 48 18.41 -36.95 34.76
N PRO A 49 18.41 -37.59 35.96
CA PRO A 49 18.32 -39.05 36.06
C PRO A 49 16.90 -39.55 35.75
N ALA A 50 16.66 -39.99 34.51
CA ALA A 50 15.36 -40.46 34.05
C ALA A 50 14.92 -41.80 34.67
N LEU A 51 13.71 -41.84 35.22
CA LEU A 51 13.05 -43.09 35.65
C LEU A 51 12.36 -43.79 34.45
N PRO A 52 12.44 -45.14 34.34
CA PRO A 52 11.92 -45.86 33.20
C PRO A 52 10.42 -46.21 33.34
N SER A 53 9.54 -45.60 32.54
CA SER A 53 8.34 -46.28 31.98
C SER A 53 7.48 -45.40 31.06
N ALA A 54 7.62 -45.61 29.75
CA ALA A 54 6.52 -45.63 28.76
C ALA A 54 7.11 -46.05 27.40
N ALA A 55 6.39 -46.86 26.62
CA ALA A 55 6.88 -47.27 25.30
C ALA A 55 7.01 -46.07 24.37
N ALA A 56 8.24 -45.74 23.96
CA ALA A 56 8.50 -44.63 23.05
C ALA A 56 7.84 -44.91 21.69
N ALA A 57 6.75 -44.20 21.40
CA ALA A 57 6.07 -44.28 20.10
C ALA A 57 7.10 -43.97 18.98
N PRO A 58 7.14 -44.76 17.89
CA PRO A 58 8.19 -44.64 16.88
C PRO A 58 8.20 -43.22 16.31
N LYS A 59 9.33 -42.52 16.46
CA LYS A 59 9.52 -41.14 15.99
C LYS A 59 9.19 -41.06 14.50
N LYS A 60 7.99 -40.56 14.16
CA LYS A 60 7.48 -40.50 12.78
C LYS A 60 8.53 -39.85 11.88
N LYS A 61 8.99 -40.55 10.83
CA LYS A 61 9.98 -40.02 9.88
C LYS A 61 9.55 -38.62 9.43
N ARG A 62 10.34 -37.61 9.80
CA ARG A 62 10.05 -36.20 9.48
C ARG A 62 9.90 -36.05 7.97
N ARG A 63 8.80 -35.42 7.51
CA ARG A 63 8.66 -35.04 6.11
C ARG A 63 9.81 -34.08 5.78
N LYS A 64 10.58 -34.40 4.74
CA LYS A 64 11.65 -33.58 4.16
C LYS A 64 11.20 -33.19 2.76
N LEU A 65 11.42 -31.95 2.34
CA LEU A 65 11.14 -31.54 0.96
C LEU A 65 12.31 -32.03 0.07
N PRO A 66 12.06 -32.78 -1.02
CA PRO A 66 13.12 -33.12 -1.98
C PRO A 66 13.74 -31.84 -2.53
N TYR A 67 15.06 -31.81 -2.64
CA TYR A 67 15.83 -30.66 -3.16
C TYR A 67 15.64 -29.33 -2.41
N GLU A 68 15.24 -29.36 -1.13
CA GLU A 68 15.00 -28.15 -0.31
C GLU A 68 16.16 -27.12 -0.35
N LYS A 69 17.43 -27.58 -0.29
CA LYS A 69 18.62 -26.71 -0.42
C LYS A 69 18.60 -25.88 -1.74
N LEU A 70 18.19 -26.49 -2.87
CA LEU A 70 18.14 -25.84 -4.18
C LEU A 70 17.04 -24.77 -4.24
N TYR A 71 15.85 -25.08 -3.73
CA TYR A 71 14.75 -24.11 -3.72
C TYR A 71 15.03 -22.92 -2.78
N VAL A 72 15.76 -23.15 -1.68
CA VAL A 72 16.23 -22.06 -0.79
C VAL A 72 17.32 -21.22 -1.44
N ALA A 73 18.21 -21.81 -2.24
CA ALA A 73 19.21 -21.09 -3.03
C ALA A 73 18.61 -20.26 -4.18
N ALA A 74 17.38 -20.55 -4.61
CA ALA A 74 16.63 -19.75 -5.57
C ALA A 74 15.91 -18.53 -4.93
N LEU A 75 16.02 -18.32 -3.61
CA LEU A 75 15.50 -17.16 -2.90
C LEU A 75 16.63 -16.17 -2.57
N PRO A 76 16.38 -14.84 -2.52
CA PRO A 76 17.43 -13.83 -2.36
C PRO A 76 18.40 -14.15 -1.23
N ALA A 77 19.70 -14.17 -1.51
CA ALA A 77 20.70 -14.67 -0.56
C ALA A 77 20.77 -13.83 0.73
N SER A 78 20.68 -12.50 0.64
CA SER A 78 20.80 -11.60 1.80
C SER A 78 19.51 -11.43 2.60
N GLN A 79 19.61 -11.44 3.93
CA GLN A 79 18.49 -11.16 4.83
C GLN A 79 18.22 -9.65 5.04
N ARG A 80 19.17 -8.77 4.69
CA ARG A 80 19.00 -7.31 4.71
C ARG A 80 18.65 -6.81 3.31
N TYR A 81 17.94 -5.68 3.20
CA TYR A 81 17.72 -5.07 1.89
C TYR A 81 19.01 -4.39 1.40
N SER A 82 19.34 -4.60 0.13
CA SER A 82 20.53 -4.08 -0.53
C SER A 82 20.33 -2.67 -1.08
N LYS A 83 19.10 -2.36 -1.53
CA LYS A 83 18.70 -1.05 -2.06
C LYS A 83 17.26 -0.72 -1.62
N SER A 84 16.97 0.55 -1.35
CA SER A 84 15.60 1.07 -1.17
C SER A 84 15.34 2.29 -2.06
N MET A 85 14.12 2.41 -2.58
CA MET A 85 13.70 3.44 -3.54
C MET A 85 12.49 4.21 -3.01
N MET A 86 12.35 5.48 -3.41
CA MET A 86 11.31 6.40 -2.92
C MET A 86 10.18 6.64 -3.92
N HIS A 87 9.00 6.98 -3.40
CA HIS A 87 7.90 7.62 -4.14
C HIS A 87 7.67 9.04 -3.61
N GLN A 88 6.70 9.77 -4.16
CA GLN A 88 6.17 10.99 -3.55
C GLN A 88 5.40 10.71 -2.24
N ASP A 89 4.61 9.62 -2.21
CA ASP A 89 3.72 9.25 -1.11
C ASP A 89 3.85 7.77 -0.75
N GLN A 90 3.17 7.32 0.31
CA GLN A 90 3.22 5.91 0.75
C GLN A 90 2.77 4.96 -0.37
N LEU A 91 3.38 3.78 -0.45
CA LEU A 91 3.04 2.79 -1.46
C LEU A 91 1.84 1.92 -1.06
N CYS A 92 1.06 1.53 -2.06
CA CYS A 92 -0.05 0.58 -1.93
C CYS A 92 0.40 -0.84 -2.31
N PHE A 93 0.73 -1.04 -3.59
CA PHE A 93 1.01 -2.37 -4.15
C PHE A 93 2.36 -2.42 -4.89
N ASN A 94 2.95 -3.60 -4.95
CA ASN A 94 4.05 -3.96 -5.84
C ASN A 94 3.74 -5.29 -6.55
N THR A 95 4.18 -5.44 -7.80
CA THR A 95 3.98 -6.68 -8.56
C THR A 95 5.01 -6.83 -9.67
N PHE A 96 5.62 -8.01 -9.81
CA PHE A 96 6.35 -8.39 -11.01
C PHE A 96 5.40 -8.94 -12.08
N THR A 97 5.61 -8.55 -13.33
CA THR A 97 4.78 -8.97 -14.46
C THR A 97 5.30 -10.30 -15.05
N PRO A 98 4.45 -11.33 -15.22
CA PRO A 98 4.88 -12.63 -15.73
C PRO A 98 5.51 -12.52 -17.14
N HIS A 99 6.71 -13.07 -17.32
CA HIS A 99 7.39 -13.17 -18.62
C HIS A 99 7.79 -11.84 -19.31
N THR A 100 7.58 -10.69 -18.67
CA THR A 100 7.97 -9.37 -19.23
C THR A 100 8.97 -8.62 -18.35
N ASP A 101 9.32 -9.16 -17.18
CA ASP A 101 10.42 -8.72 -16.30
C ASP A 101 10.34 -7.25 -15.85
N PHE A 102 9.13 -6.71 -15.75
CA PHE A 102 8.88 -5.40 -15.13
C PHE A 102 8.36 -5.55 -13.69
N LEU A 103 8.87 -4.71 -12.81
CA LEU A 103 8.25 -4.41 -11.53
C LEU A 103 7.32 -3.19 -11.73
N ILE A 104 6.08 -3.30 -11.25
CA ILE A 104 5.15 -2.17 -11.19
C ILE A 104 4.89 -1.83 -9.72
N THR A 105 4.97 -0.55 -9.37
CA THR A 105 4.66 -0.04 -8.02
C THR A 105 3.58 1.03 -8.06
N THR A 106 2.73 1.08 -7.03
CA THR A 106 1.65 2.08 -6.92
C THR A 106 1.65 2.78 -5.55
N SER A 107 1.10 4.00 -5.46
CA SER A 107 1.04 4.78 -4.22
C SER A 107 -0.35 5.38 -3.92
N ILE A 108 -0.56 5.79 -2.65
CA ILE A 108 -1.82 6.38 -2.13
C ILE A 108 -2.23 7.64 -2.92
N ASP A 109 -1.27 8.36 -3.47
CA ASP A 109 -1.56 9.54 -4.27
C ASP A 109 -2.08 9.21 -5.67
N GLY A 110 -2.14 7.94 -6.08
CA GLY A 110 -2.63 7.50 -7.38
C GLY A 110 -1.57 7.41 -8.47
N VAL A 111 -0.28 7.48 -8.13
CA VAL A 111 0.82 7.26 -9.08
C VAL A 111 1.09 5.77 -9.28
N VAL A 112 1.41 5.41 -10.53
CA VAL A 112 1.89 4.09 -10.98
C VAL A 112 3.26 4.28 -11.62
N LYS A 113 4.25 3.47 -11.25
CA LYS A 113 5.60 3.51 -11.82
C LYS A 113 6.00 2.15 -12.37
N PHE A 114 6.59 2.17 -13.56
CA PHE A 114 7.14 1.01 -14.25
C PHE A 114 8.66 0.99 -14.08
N TRP A 115 9.19 -0.13 -13.62
CA TRP A 115 10.62 -0.36 -13.44
C TRP A 115 11.03 -1.65 -14.17
N LYS A 116 12.11 -1.60 -14.94
CA LYS A 116 12.64 -2.78 -15.65
C LYS A 116 13.59 -3.55 -14.75
N LYS A 117 13.48 -4.88 -14.67
CA LYS A 117 14.49 -5.71 -14.02
C LYS A 117 15.77 -5.73 -14.88
N VAL A 118 16.90 -5.54 -14.21
CA VAL A 118 18.25 -5.75 -14.76
C VAL A 118 19.06 -6.60 -13.78
N ALA A 119 20.15 -7.23 -14.21
CA ALA A 119 20.88 -8.23 -13.41
C ALA A 119 21.09 -7.80 -11.94
N ASP A 120 21.65 -6.60 -11.71
CA ASP A 120 21.99 -6.09 -10.36
C ASP A 120 21.02 -5.05 -9.79
N GLY A 121 19.76 -5.02 -10.26
CA GLY A 121 18.76 -4.10 -9.72
C GLY A 121 17.50 -3.92 -10.57
N ILE A 122 16.97 -2.70 -10.53
CA ILE A 122 15.89 -2.22 -11.39
C ILE A 122 16.26 -0.85 -11.95
N GLU A 123 15.75 -0.54 -13.14
CA GLU A 123 15.85 0.78 -13.78
C GLU A 123 14.46 1.41 -13.84
N PHE A 124 14.34 2.72 -13.57
CA PHE A 124 13.09 3.45 -13.75
C PHE A 124 12.81 3.64 -15.25
N VAL A 125 11.57 3.38 -15.68
CA VAL A 125 11.17 3.47 -17.10
C VAL A 125 10.18 4.62 -17.33
N LYS A 126 9.02 4.59 -16.65
CA LYS A 126 7.92 5.54 -16.89
C LYS A 126 7.06 5.69 -15.65
N GLU A 127 6.52 6.89 -15.46
CA GLU A 127 5.57 7.22 -14.40
C GLU A 127 4.24 7.66 -15.00
N PHE A 128 3.15 7.25 -14.37
CA PHE A 128 1.80 7.72 -14.67
C PHE A 128 1.12 8.24 -13.41
N LYS A 129 0.53 9.43 -13.52
CA LYS A 129 -0.52 9.87 -12.59
C LYS A 129 -1.82 9.16 -12.97
N ALA A 130 -1.96 7.90 -12.55
CA ALA A 130 -3.08 7.07 -12.94
C ALA A 130 -4.39 7.55 -12.32
N HIS A 131 -4.41 7.92 -11.03
CA HIS A 131 -5.63 8.25 -10.30
C HIS A 131 -5.51 9.54 -9.49
N GLU A 132 -6.66 10.16 -9.18
CA GLU A 132 -6.75 11.34 -8.29
C GLU A 132 -6.90 10.95 -6.80
N GLY A 133 -6.30 9.83 -6.40
CA GLY A 133 -6.39 9.29 -5.04
C GLY A 133 -5.93 7.84 -4.98
N GLU A 134 -6.21 7.16 -3.86
CA GLU A 134 -5.65 5.84 -3.57
C GLU A 134 -6.02 4.79 -4.63
N VAL A 135 -5.01 4.07 -5.11
CA VAL A 135 -5.21 2.83 -5.87
C VAL A 135 -5.73 1.77 -4.90
N LYS A 136 -6.98 1.34 -5.07
CA LYS A 136 -7.66 0.36 -4.21
C LYS A 136 -7.29 -1.09 -4.53
N SER A 137 -7.05 -1.38 -5.81
CA SER A 137 -6.77 -2.73 -6.30
C SER A 137 -5.98 -2.67 -7.60
N VAL A 138 -5.17 -3.70 -7.84
CA VAL A 138 -4.34 -3.87 -9.03
C VAL A 138 -4.41 -5.32 -9.54
N SER A 139 -4.26 -5.52 -10.84
CA SER A 139 -4.17 -6.86 -11.44
C SER A 139 -3.22 -6.87 -12.63
N VAL A 140 -2.41 -7.93 -12.75
CA VAL A 140 -1.63 -8.23 -13.95
C VAL A 140 -2.32 -9.38 -14.70
N SER A 141 -2.37 -9.26 -16.02
CA SER A 141 -2.79 -10.33 -16.94
C SER A 141 -1.92 -11.58 -16.84
N ALA A 142 -2.49 -12.75 -17.16
CA ALA A 142 -1.79 -14.04 -17.08
C ALA A 142 -0.65 -14.22 -18.10
N ASP A 143 -0.50 -13.30 -19.06
CA ASP A 143 0.62 -13.23 -20.00
C ASP A 143 1.59 -12.06 -19.75
N GLY A 144 1.33 -11.26 -18.71
CA GLY A 144 2.16 -10.12 -18.29
C GLY A 144 2.17 -8.93 -19.24
N ARG A 145 1.19 -8.82 -20.14
CA ARG A 145 1.11 -7.74 -21.15
C ARG A 145 0.21 -6.58 -20.74
N SER A 146 -0.95 -6.88 -20.16
CA SER A 146 -1.87 -5.87 -19.63
C SER A 146 -1.74 -5.76 -18.10
N PHE A 147 -1.81 -4.54 -17.59
CA PHE A 147 -1.91 -4.20 -16.16
C PHE A 147 -3.15 -3.33 -15.93
N ALA A 148 -3.89 -3.55 -14.84
CA ALA A 148 -5.11 -2.81 -14.52
C ALA A 148 -5.08 -2.27 -13.10
N THR A 149 -5.55 -1.03 -12.92
CA THR A 149 -5.67 -0.35 -11.62
C THR A 149 -7.08 0.17 -11.39
N ALA A 150 -7.57 0.10 -10.15
CA ALA A 150 -8.82 0.72 -9.72
C ALA A 150 -8.55 1.81 -8.68
N GLY A 151 -9.15 2.98 -8.85
CA GLY A 151 -8.94 4.14 -7.98
C GLY A 151 -10.09 4.44 -7.01
N VAL A 152 -9.82 5.30 -6.02
CA VAL A 152 -10.85 6.05 -5.28
C VAL A 152 -11.67 6.96 -6.21
N ASP A 153 -11.08 7.42 -7.32
CA ASP A 153 -11.69 8.31 -8.32
C ASP A 153 -12.84 7.69 -9.15
N GLY A 154 -13.25 6.46 -8.84
CA GLY A 154 -14.32 5.76 -9.55
C GLY A 154 -13.89 5.09 -10.86
N SER A 155 -12.65 5.30 -11.33
CA SER A 155 -12.17 4.76 -12.61
C SER A 155 -11.40 3.46 -12.47
N VAL A 156 -11.41 2.65 -13.54
CA VAL A 156 -10.47 1.55 -13.78
C VAL A 156 -9.63 1.89 -15.00
N LYS A 157 -8.31 1.74 -14.91
CA LYS A 157 -7.37 2.12 -15.99
C LYS A 157 -6.53 0.92 -16.39
N ILE A 158 -6.42 0.68 -17.70
CA ILE A 158 -5.73 -0.47 -18.31
C ILE A 158 -4.49 0.05 -19.04
N PHE A 159 -3.34 -0.55 -18.77
CA PHE A 159 -2.04 -0.20 -19.33
C PHE A 159 -1.43 -1.37 -20.10
N ASP A 160 -0.75 -1.08 -21.21
CA ASP A 160 0.20 -2.00 -21.84
C ASP A 160 1.53 -1.92 -21.09
N VAL A 161 2.04 -3.07 -20.65
CA VAL A 161 3.28 -3.24 -19.89
C VAL A 161 4.53 -3.15 -20.78
N ILE A 162 4.38 -3.43 -22.09
CA ILE A 162 5.48 -3.50 -23.06
C ILE A 162 5.69 -2.16 -23.77
N THR A 163 4.63 -1.46 -24.16
CA THR A 163 4.74 -0.08 -24.69
C THR A 163 4.72 0.99 -23.59
N PHE A 164 4.32 0.59 -22.38
CA PHE A 164 4.11 1.46 -21.22
C PHE A 164 3.02 2.51 -21.45
N ASP A 165 1.93 2.22 -22.17
CA ASP A 165 0.88 3.21 -22.48
C ASP A 165 -0.46 2.89 -21.82
N LEU A 166 -1.26 3.92 -21.58
CA LEU A 166 -2.65 3.78 -21.11
C LEU A 166 -3.53 3.38 -22.30
N LEU A 167 -3.94 2.11 -22.35
CA LEU A 167 -4.81 1.55 -23.38
C LEU A 167 -6.25 2.07 -23.26
N ALA A 168 -6.80 2.08 -22.05
CA ALA A 168 -8.17 2.51 -21.81
C ALA A 168 -8.42 3.02 -20.39
N MET A 169 -9.46 3.85 -20.29
CA MET A 169 -10.09 4.26 -19.03
C MET A 169 -11.55 3.79 -19.06
N LEU A 170 -11.93 2.97 -18.07
CA LEU A 170 -13.30 2.54 -17.83
C LEU A 170 -13.85 3.38 -16.66
N THR A 171 -15.09 3.84 -16.80
CA THR A 171 -15.83 4.58 -15.78
C THR A 171 -17.14 3.85 -15.49
N PRO A 172 -17.16 2.86 -14.58
CA PRO A 172 -18.36 2.09 -14.28
C PRO A 172 -19.48 2.95 -13.67
N GLU A 173 -20.69 2.84 -14.23
CA GLU A 173 -21.85 3.65 -13.83
C GLU A 173 -22.48 3.22 -12.49
N LEU A 174 -22.22 2.00 -12.03
CA LEU A 174 -22.89 1.37 -10.89
C LEU A 174 -22.45 1.96 -9.53
N ALA A 175 -21.16 1.95 -9.26
CA ALA A 175 -20.53 2.35 -8.01
C ALA A 175 -18.99 2.35 -8.17
N PRO A 176 -18.22 2.97 -7.26
CA PRO A 176 -16.76 2.94 -7.31
C PRO A 176 -16.21 1.49 -7.31
N PRO A 177 -15.19 1.19 -8.14
CA PRO A 177 -14.60 -0.14 -8.21
C PRO A 177 -13.87 -0.50 -6.91
N LYS A 178 -13.95 -1.78 -6.53
CA LYS A 178 -13.37 -2.34 -5.31
C LYS A 178 -12.21 -3.27 -5.58
N CYS A 179 -12.41 -4.26 -6.43
CA CYS A 179 -11.38 -5.20 -6.88
C CYS A 179 -11.40 -5.34 -8.40
N VAL A 180 -10.22 -5.47 -9.00
CA VAL A 180 -10.04 -5.77 -10.44
C VAL A 180 -9.25 -7.08 -10.59
N CYS A 181 -9.61 -7.88 -11.59
CA CYS A 181 -8.94 -9.15 -11.86
C CYS A 181 -9.00 -9.49 -13.36
N PHE A 182 -7.86 -9.75 -14.00
CA PHE A 182 -7.85 -10.36 -15.33
C PHE A 182 -8.27 -11.84 -15.23
N VAL A 183 -9.31 -12.22 -15.98
CA VAL A 183 -9.96 -13.53 -15.90
C VAL A 183 -9.82 -14.30 -17.22
N HIS A 184 -8.58 -14.45 -17.69
CA HIS A 184 -8.28 -15.11 -18.97
C HIS A 184 -6.94 -15.86 -18.94
N GLY A 185 -6.85 -16.94 -19.72
CA GLY A 185 -5.60 -17.67 -19.96
C GLY A 185 -4.57 -16.89 -20.79
N ARG A 186 -3.34 -17.39 -20.81
CA ARG A 186 -2.23 -16.83 -21.61
C ARG A 186 -2.57 -16.94 -23.11
N GLY A 187 -2.49 -15.83 -23.84
CA GLY A 187 -2.78 -15.80 -25.28
C GLY A 187 -4.27 -15.89 -25.65
N ALA A 188 -5.19 -15.57 -24.73
CA ALA A 188 -6.61 -15.43 -25.03
C ALA A 188 -6.84 -14.34 -26.09
N SER A 189 -7.65 -14.64 -27.12
CA SER A 189 -7.98 -13.68 -28.20
C SER A 189 -8.87 -12.53 -27.75
N MET A 190 -9.67 -12.75 -26.71
CA MET A 190 -10.48 -11.76 -26.01
C MET A 190 -10.17 -11.88 -24.51
N PRO A 191 -9.15 -11.18 -23.99
CA PRO A 191 -8.89 -11.13 -22.55
C PRO A 191 -10.05 -10.41 -21.86
N LEU A 192 -10.46 -10.92 -20.70
CA LEU A 192 -11.57 -10.36 -19.92
C LEU A 192 -11.04 -9.75 -18.61
N LEU A 193 -11.59 -8.59 -18.25
CA LEU A 193 -11.33 -7.91 -16.99
C LEU A 193 -12.58 -7.94 -16.12
N ALA A 194 -12.52 -8.62 -14.98
CA ALA A 194 -13.57 -8.62 -13.97
C ALA A 194 -13.38 -7.45 -13.00
N VAL A 195 -14.48 -6.76 -12.69
CA VAL A 195 -14.54 -5.61 -11.77
C VAL A 195 -15.66 -5.84 -10.77
N SER A 196 -15.36 -5.74 -9.47
CA SER A 196 -16.36 -5.65 -8.40
C SER A 196 -16.48 -4.21 -7.89
N TYR A 197 -17.55 -3.91 -7.16
CA TYR A 197 -17.85 -2.56 -6.69
C TYR A 197 -18.07 -2.46 -5.19
N GLU A 198 -17.87 -1.27 -4.63
CA GLU A 198 -18.18 -1.00 -3.23
C GLU A 198 -19.70 -1.00 -2.99
N GLY A 199 -20.14 -1.72 -1.95
CA GLY A 199 -21.56 -1.86 -1.62
C GLY A 199 -22.38 -2.82 -2.50
N SER A 200 -21.84 -3.32 -3.62
CA SER A 200 -22.56 -4.24 -4.53
C SER A 200 -21.99 -5.68 -4.52
N PRO A 201 -22.83 -6.73 -4.44
CA PRO A 201 -22.41 -8.11 -4.65
C PRO A 201 -22.14 -8.46 -6.13
N SER A 202 -22.42 -7.53 -7.07
CA SER A 202 -22.25 -7.78 -8.50
C SER A 202 -20.78 -7.70 -8.96
N ILE A 203 -20.44 -8.55 -9.94
CA ILE A 203 -19.18 -8.51 -10.69
C ILE A 203 -19.53 -8.20 -12.14
N THR A 204 -18.90 -7.19 -12.75
CA THR A 204 -19.05 -6.89 -14.18
C THR A 204 -17.79 -7.26 -14.95
N LEU A 205 -17.97 -7.71 -16.19
CA LEU A 205 -16.90 -8.09 -17.11
C LEU A 205 -16.76 -7.04 -18.22
N TYR A 206 -15.53 -6.63 -18.49
CA TYR A 206 -15.14 -5.68 -19.53
C TYR A 206 -14.09 -6.30 -20.46
N ASP A 207 -13.86 -5.69 -21.62
CA ASP A 207 -12.77 -6.08 -22.52
C ASP A 207 -11.41 -5.70 -21.94
N GLY A 208 -10.57 -6.69 -21.65
CA GLY A 208 -9.23 -6.50 -21.09
C GLY A 208 -8.22 -5.87 -22.04
N ARG A 209 -8.58 -5.67 -23.33
CA ARG A 209 -7.81 -4.90 -24.32
C ARG A 209 -8.12 -3.41 -24.25
N GLY A 210 -9.27 -3.03 -23.69
CA GLY A 210 -9.76 -1.66 -23.68
C GLY A 210 -10.43 -1.18 -24.99
N GLU A 211 -10.47 -2.00 -26.05
CA GLU A 211 -11.14 -1.66 -27.32
C GLU A 211 -12.63 -1.34 -27.16
N ASN A 212 -13.30 -2.00 -26.21
CA ASN A 212 -14.68 -1.72 -25.85
C ASN A 212 -14.79 -1.37 -24.35
N THR A 213 -15.22 -0.16 -24.05
CA THR A 213 -15.40 0.34 -22.68
C THR A 213 -16.76 -0.03 -22.07
N THR A 214 -17.69 -0.57 -22.86
CA THR A 214 -19.03 -0.97 -22.37
C THR A 214 -18.99 -2.31 -21.61
N PRO A 215 -19.86 -2.51 -20.60
CA PRO A 215 -19.89 -3.75 -19.84
C PRO A 215 -20.42 -4.92 -20.68
N LEU A 216 -19.63 -5.98 -20.80
CA LEU A 216 -19.94 -7.18 -21.60
C LEU A 216 -20.95 -8.10 -20.91
N ARG A 217 -20.92 -8.16 -19.57
CA ARG A 217 -21.84 -8.93 -18.73
C ARG A 217 -21.76 -8.51 -17.27
N THR A 218 -22.85 -8.64 -16.52
CA THR A 218 -22.87 -8.48 -15.05
C THR A 218 -23.39 -9.75 -14.39
N LEU A 219 -22.71 -10.19 -13.32
CA LEU A 219 -22.97 -11.38 -12.54
C LEU A 219 -23.54 -10.95 -11.17
N GLU A 220 -24.87 -10.91 -11.07
CA GLU A 220 -25.57 -10.38 -9.88
C GLU A 220 -25.80 -11.41 -8.77
N LYS A 221 -25.82 -12.71 -9.11
CA LYS A 221 -26.37 -13.78 -8.25
C LYS A 221 -25.32 -14.66 -7.58
N LEU A 222 -24.03 -14.37 -7.79
CA LEU A 222 -22.93 -15.18 -7.30
C LEU A 222 -22.73 -15.02 -5.78
N HIS A 223 -22.71 -13.77 -5.30
CA HIS A 223 -22.49 -13.43 -3.90
C HIS A 223 -23.72 -12.79 -3.24
N ARG A 224 -23.71 -12.68 -1.91
CA ARG A 224 -24.78 -12.01 -1.13
C ARG A 224 -24.32 -10.76 -0.39
N GLN A 225 -23.02 -10.52 -0.33
CA GLN A 225 -22.38 -9.31 0.22
C GLN A 225 -21.40 -8.75 -0.83
N PRO A 226 -20.87 -7.53 -0.67
CA PRO A 226 -19.97 -6.94 -1.65
C PRO A 226 -18.72 -7.78 -1.89
N VAL A 227 -18.28 -7.88 -3.15
CA VAL A 227 -17.12 -8.72 -3.52
C VAL A 227 -15.83 -7.94 -3.28
N SER A 228 -15.09 -8.36 -2.26
CA SER A 228 -13.88 -7.67 -1.77
C SER A 228 -12.62 -8.07 -2.53
N LEU A 229 -12.52 -9.32 -3.01
CA LEU A 229 -11.34 -9.89 -3.63
C LEU A 229 -11.69 -10.85 -4.77
N MET A 230 -10.83 -10.89 -5.79
CA MET A 230 -10.89 -11.83 -6.92
C MET A 230 -9.48 -12.27 -7.31
N SER A 231 -9.31 -13.52 -7.73
CA SER A 231 -8.06 -14.04 -8.29
C SER A 231 -8.34 -15.18 -9.26
N TYR A 232 -7.68 -15.18 -10.43
CA TYR A 232 -7.89 -16.17 -11.49
C TYR A 232 -6.81 -17.26 -11.48
N ASN A 233 -7.24 -18.51 -11.61
CA ASN A 233 -6.40 -19.68 -11.74
C ASN A 233 -6.46 -20.22 -13.17
N SER A 234 -5.40 -19.96 -13.93
CA SER A 234 -5.28 -20.30 -15.35
C SER A 234 -5.21 -21.79 -15.66
N GLN A 235 -4.82 -22.63 -14.69
CA GLN A 235 -4.78 -24.08 -14.88
C GLN A 235 -6.17 -24.72 -14.85
N TYR A 236 -7.10 -24.14 -14.08
CA TYR A 236 -8.46 -24.65 -13.89
C TYR A 236 -9.52 -23.87 -14.67
N ASP A 237 -9.13 -22.82 -15.40
CA ASP A 237 -10.00 -21.77 -15.95
C ASP A 237 -11.05 -21.30 -14.92
N CYS A 238 -10.58 -20.94 -13.73
CA CYS A 238 -11.46 -20.68 -12.60
C CYS A 238 -11.04 -19.42 -11.84
N VAL A 239 -11.97 -18.49 -11.70
CA VAL A 239 -11.87 -17.36 -10.79
C VAL A 239 -12.34 -17.80 -9.41
N LEU A 240 -11.56 -17.46 -8.39
CA LEU A 240 -11.97 -17.50 -7.00
C LEU A 240 -12.28 -16.07 -6.55
N SER A 241 -13.47 -15.87 -6.00
CA SER A 241 -13.98 -14.56 -5.57
C SER A 241 -14.49 -14.64 -4.12
N ILE A 242 -14.33 -13.55 -3.36
CA ILE A 242 -14.61 -13.52 -1.92
C ILE A 242 -15.48 -12.32 -1.57
N ASP A 243 -16.56 -12.53 -0.80
CA ASP A 243 -17.39 -11.44 -0.27
C ASP A 243 -16.92 -10.90 1.09
N GLU A 244 -17.39 -9.71 1.46
CA GLU A 244 -17.16 -9.09 2.78
C GLU A 244 -17.80 -9.88 3.94
N GLY A 245 -18.58 -10.92 3.66
CA GLY A 245 -19.08 -11.90 4.64
C GLY A 245 -18.18 -13.14 4.81
N GLY A 246 -17.02 -13.18 4.14
CA GLY A 246 -16.08 -14.30 4.19
C GLY A 246 -16.53 -15.54 3.40
N MET A 247 -17.47 -15.41 2.45
CA MET A 247 -17.83 -16.48 1.52
C MET A 247 -16.88 -16.50 0.32
N ILE A 248 -16.29 -17.67 0.05
CA ILE A 248 -15.54 -17.93 -1.19
C ILE A 248 -16.46 -18.59 -2.21
N GLU A 249 -16.53 -18.06 -3.44
CA GLU A 249 -17.20 -18.68 -4.60
C GLU A 249 -16.22 -18.91 -5.76
N TYR A 250 -16.44 -20.01 -6.49
CA TYR A 250 -15.65 -20.47 -7.64
C TYR A 250 -16.51 -20.38 -8.91
N TRP A 251 -15.99 -19.76 -9.97
CA TRP A 251 -16.67 -19.64 -11.27
C TRP A 251 -15.69 -19.62 -12.44
N SER A 252 -16.07 -20.19 -13.59
CA SER A 252 -15.25 -20.20 -14.81
C SER A 252 -15.77 -19.17 -15.82
N PRO A 253 -14.92 -18.30 -16.40
CA PRO A 253 -15.34 -17.32 -17.40
C PRO A 253 -15.79 -18.01 -18.71
N SER A 254 -15.23 -19.18 -19.03
CA SER A 254 -15.63 -19.97 -20.21
C SER A 254 -16.90 -20.78 -19.95
N SER A 255 -17.06 -21.35 -18.76
CA SER A 255 -18.14 -22.28 -18.39
C SER A 255 -19.40 -21.56 -17.88
N ASN A 256 -19.87 -20.57 -18.65
CA ASN A 256 -21.08 -19.78 -18.36
C ASN A 256 -21.13 -19.16 -16.93
N TYR A 257 -19.97 -18.86 -16.33
CA TYR A 257 -19.86 -18.26 -15.00
C TYR A 257 -20.33 -19.16 -13.84
N GLU A 258 -20.38 -20.47 -14.08
CA GLU A 258 -20.65 -21.49 -13.07
C GLU A 258 -19.34 -22.15 -12.57
N LYS A 259 -19.40 -22.91 -11.47
CA LYS A 259 -18.25 -23.64 -10.91
C LYS A 259 -17.82 -24.75 -11.90
N PRO A 260 -16.58 -24.77 -12.41
CA PRO A 260 -16.15 -25.80 -13.35
C PRO A 260 -16.08 -27.20 -12.71
N ASP A 261 -16.19 -28.26 -13.52
CA ASP A 261 -16.23 -29.66 -13.06
C ASP A 261 -14.86 -30.24 -12.65
N ASN A 262 -13.78 -29.53 -12.96
CA ASN A 262 -12.39 -29.90 -12.61
C ASN A 262 -12.01 -29.60 -11.14
N VAL A 263 -12.91 -28.95 -10.37
CA VAL A 263 -12.80 -28.75 -8.92
C VAL A 263 -13.92 -29.48 -8.18
N PHE A 264 -13.82 -29.54 -6.85
CA PHE A 264 -14.72 -30.23 -5.91
C PHE A 264 -16.20 -30.33 -6.36
N ALA A 265 -16.77 -31.53 -6.21
CA ALA A 265 -18.15 -31.81 -6.63
C ALA A 265 -19.19 -31.08 -5.77
N ILE A 266 -19.04 -31.07 -4.44
CA ILE A 266 -20.02 -30.48 -3.51
C ILE A 266 -19.30 -29.58 -2.50
N LYS A 267 -19.76 -28.33 -2.42
CA LYS A 267 -19.17 -27.28 -1.57
C LYS A 267 -19.14 -27.64 -0.07
N SER A 268 -20.09 -28.44 0.41
CA SER A 268 -20.13 -28.91 1.81
C SER A 268 -18.98 -29.86 2.19
N SER A 269 -18.27 -30.46 1.23
CA SER A 269 -17.07 -31.27 1.49
C SER A 269 -15.76 -30.48 1.58
N THR A 270 -15.84 -29.15 1.39
CA THR A 270 -14.70 -28.22 1.36
C THR A 270 -14.50 -27.54 2.72
N SER A 271 -13.41 -26.77 2.86
CA SER A 271 -13.18 -25.89 4.02
C SER A 271 -13.53 -24.42 3.73
N LEU A 272 -14.19 -24.12 2.62
CA LEU A 272 -14.43 -22.75 2.14
C LEU A 272 -15.36 -21.90 3.04
N PHE A 273 -16.00 -22.52 4.04
CA PHE A 273 -16.81 -21.83 5.06
C PHE A 273 -16.02 -21.42 6.32
N GLU A 274 -14.72 -21.74 6.41
CA GLU A 274 -13.92 -21.53 7.63
C GLU A 274 -13.82 -20.05 8.05
N PHE A 275 -13.74 -19.12 7.09
CA PHE A 275 -13.72 -17.68 7.33
C PHE A 275 -15.02 -17.19 8.00
N LYS A 276 -16.16 -17.55 7.42
CA LYS A 276 -17.49 -17.25 7.97
C LYS A 276 -17.74 -17.86 9.35
N LYS A 277 -17.19 -19.05 9.60
CA LYS A 277 -17.18 -19.70 10.93
C LYS A 277 -16.29 -18.97 11.94
N ALA A 278 -15.12 -18.50 11.50
CA ALA A 278 -14.19 -17.69 12.30
C ALA A 278 -14.62 -16.22 12.46
N LYS A 279 -15.64 -15.78 11.72
CA LYS A 279 -16.04 -14.36 11.58
C LYS A 279 -14.90 -13.45 11.10
N SER A 280 -14.02 -13.98 10.25
CA SER A 280 -12.93 -13.25 9.63
C SER A 280 -13.13 -13.11 8.11
N VAL A 281 -12.53 -12.08 7.54
CA VAL A 281 -12.58 -11.76 6.11
C VAL A 281 -11.15 -11.74 5.58
N PRO A 282 -10.85 -12.45 4.48
CA PRO A 282 -9.57 -12.33 3.79
C PRO A 282 -9.29 -10.88 3.36
N SER A 283 -8.07 -10.39 3.60
CA SER A 283 -7.59 -9.11 3.08
C SER A 283 -6.79 -9.26 1.77
N SER A 284 -6.36 -10.47 1.47
CA SER A 284 -5.68 -10.84 0.23
C SER A 284 -5.89 -12.30 -0.12
N ILE A 285 -5.71 -12.59 -1.40
CA ILE A 285 -5.66 -13.93 -1.97
C ILE A 285 -4.54 -13.98 -3.01
N THR A 286 -3.83 -15.09 -3.08
CA THR A 286 -2.81 -15.33 -4.12
C THR A 286 -2.81 -16.81 -4.50
N MET A 287 -2.82 -17.11 -5.80
CA MET A 287 -2.64 -18.45 -6.32
C MET A 287 -1.17 -18.85 -6.22
N SER A 288 -0.90 -20.13 -5.96
CA SER A 288 0.41 -20.72 -6.21
C SER A 288 0.70 -20.75 -7.73
N PRO A 289 1.96 -20.53 -8.18
CA PRO A 289 2.30 -20.54 -9.61
C PRO A 289 1.99 -21.87 -10.32
N ASN A 290 1.92 -22.97 -9.57
CA ASN A 290 1.57 -24.30 -10.05
C ASN A 290 0.04 -24.58 -10.07
N GLY A 291 -0.80 -23.60 -9.71
CA GLY A 291 -2.27 -23.68 -9.74
C GLY A 291 -2.93 -24.61 -8.70
N GLN A 292 -2.17 -25.39 -7.92
CA GLN A 292 -2.72 -26.41 -7.01
C GLN A 292 -3.19 -25.86 -5.66
N GLN A 293 -2.67 -24.71 -5.23
CA GLN A 293 -2.98 -24.12 -3.92
C GLN A 293 -3.28 -22.62 -4.02
N PHE A 294 -3.94 -22.08 -3.00
CA PHE A 294 -4.05 -20.64 -2.78
C PHE A 294 -3.82 -20.28 -1.31
N ALA A 295 -3.23 -19.10 -1.09
CA ALA A 295 -2.95 -18.55 0.23
C ALA A 295 -3.77 -17.28 0.46
N THR A 296 -4.10 -17.01 1.72
CA THR A 296 -4.91 -15.86 2.17
C THR A 296 -4.41 -15.39 3.54
N MET A 297 -4.36 -14.08 3.75
CA MET A 297 -4.33 -13.48 5.09
C MET A 297 -5.74 -13.01 5.44
N SER A 298 -6.21 -13.20 6.67
CA SER A 298 -7.52 -12.71 7.12
C SER A 298 -7.47 -11.92 8.42
N PHE A 299 -8.48 -11.06 8.60
CA PHE A 299 -8.68 -10.20 9.78
C PHE A 299 -10.12 -10.35 10.31
N PRO A 300 -10.37 -10.16 11.61
CA PRO A 300 -9.42 -9.76 12.67
C PRO A 300 -8.60 -10.93 13.25
N ASP A 301 -8.81 -12.17 12.77
CA ASP A 301 -8.16 -13.36 13.34
C ASP A 301 -6.66 -13.48 13.06
N ARG A 302 -6.12 -12.71 12.10
CA ARG A 302 -4.68 -12.60 11.78
C ARG A 302 -4.04 -13.95 11.49
N LYS A 303 -4.70 -14.76 10.65
CA LYS A 303 -4.22 -16.10 10.29
C LYS A 303 -3.94 -16.19 8.80
N VAL A 304 -2.76 -16.73 8.47
CA VAL A 304 -2.46 -17.13 7.09
C VAL A 304 -3.02 -18.53 6.89
N ARG A 305 -3.98 -18.68 5.97
CA ARG A 305 -4.55 -19.97 5.59
C ARG A 305 -4.11 -20.33 4.17
N VAL A 306 -3.66 -21.57 4.00
CA VAL A 306 -3.34 -22.17 2.70
C VAL A 306 -4.35 -23.28 2.44
N PHE A 307 -4.95 -23.27 1.26
CA PHE A 307 -5.94 -24.24 0.82
C PHE A 307 -5.45 -24.98 -0.42
N ASP A 308 -5.85 -26.24 -0.54
CA ASP A 308 -5.80 -27.01 -1.77
C ASP A 308 -6.93 -26.52 -2.71
N PHE A 309 -6.58 -26.03 -3.90
CA PHE A 309 -7.51 -25.43 -4.85
C PHE A 309 -8.51 -26.45 -5.42
N PRO A 310 -8.09 -27.66 -5.87
CA PRO A 310 -9.03 -28.62 -6.47
C PRO A 310 -10.06 -29.16 -5.47
N THR A 311 -9.65 -29.50 -4.24
CA THR A 311 -10.58 -30.03 -3.22
C THR A 311 -11.25 -28.95 -2.38
N GLY A 312 -10.80 -27.69 -2.44
CA GLY A 312 -11.26 -26.59 -1.60
C GLY A 312 -10.96 -26.78 -0.11
N LYS A 313 -10.06 -27.71 0.27
CA LYS A 313 -9.79 -28.07 1.67
C LYS A 313 -8.63 -27.28 2.24
N LEU A 314 -8.73 -26.98 3.54
CA LEU A 314 -7.69 -26.29 4.30
C LEU A 314 -6.46 -27.20 4.45
N TYR A 315 -5.32 -26.77 3.91
CA TYR A 315 -4.06 -27.49 3.94
C TYR A 315 -3.21 -27.10 5.17
N ARG A 316 -3.10 -25.80 5.44
CA ARG A 316 -2.37 -25.22 6.58
C ARG A 316 -3.05 -23.97 7.13
N THR A 317 -2.83 -23.72 8.41
CA THR A 317 -3.11 -22.43 9.08
C THR A 317 -1.88 -22.04 9.89
N TYR A 318 -1.47 -20.79 9.79
CA TYR A 318 -0.44 -20.16 10.62
C TYR A 318 -1.10 -19.04 11.42
N ASP A 319 -0.79 -18.97 12.71
CA ASP A 319 -1.38 -18.02 13.64
C ASP A 319 -0.41 -16.87 13.90
N GLU A 320 -0.76 -15.67 13.44
CA GLU A 320 -0.02 -14.43 13.69
C GLU A 320 -0.88 -13.47 14.54
N SER A 321 -1.78 -14.01 15.35
CA SER A 321 -2.58 -13.23 16.29
C SER A 321 -1.71 -12.64 17.41
N LEU A 322 -2.12 -11.45 17.89
CA LEU A 322 -1.36 -10.71 18.92
C LEU A 322 -1.23 -11.50 20.24
N ALA A 323 -2.20 -12.37 20.55
CA ALA A 323 -2.15 -13.28 21.68
C ALA A 323 -1.00 -14.29 21.52
N THR A 324 -1.02 -15.10 20.46
CA THR A 324 0.02 -16.10 20.17
C THR A 324 1.42 -15.49 20.05
N ILE A 325 1.55 -14.31 19.42
CA ILE A 325 2.82 -13.58 19.34
C ILE A 325 3.32 -13.16 20.74
N THR A 326 2.43 -12.70 21.62
CA THR A 326 2.80 -12.30 23.00
C THR A 326 3.15 -13.51 23.86
N GLU A 327 2.37 -14.59 23.76
CA GLU A 327 2.61 -15.86 24.45
C GLU A 327 3.98 -16.46 24.05
N MET A 328 4.31 -16.46 22.76
CA MET A 328 5.62 -16.95 22.26
C MET A 328 6.80 -16.11 22.75
N GLN A 329 6.68 -14.78 22.79
CA GLN A 329 7.70 -13.88 23.33
C GLN A 329 7.90 -14.10 24.85
N GLN A 330 6.81 -14.26 25.61
CA GLN A 330 6.85 -14.47 27.06
C GLN A 330 7.40 -15.86 27.44
N ALA A 331 6.96 -16.91 26.74
CA ALA A 331 7.40 -18.29 26.97
C ALA A 331 8.82 -18.58 26.43
N GLY A 332 9.43 -17.65 25.68
CA GLY A 332 10.72 -17.87 25.03
C GLY A 332 10.67 -18.88 23.87
N THR A 333 9.48 -19.24 23.39
CA THR A 333 9.24 -20.20 22.29
C THR A 333 9.14 -19.52 20.92
N ALA A 334 9.22 -18.20 20.87
CA ALA A 334 9.45 -17.45 19.63
C ALA A 334 10.77 -17.88 18.98
N ILE A 335 10.77 -17.99 17.65
CA ILE A 335 11.97 -18.33 16.84
C ILE A 335 13.13 -17.35 17.10
N ASP A 336 12.77 -16.10 17.36
CA ASP A 336 13.66 -15.04 17.79
C ASP A 336 12.97 -14.27 18.91
N LYS A 337 13.57 -14.25 20.11
CA LYS A 337 13.13 -13.36 21.18
C LYS A 337 13.62 -11.95 20.90
N LEU A 338 12.71 -11.00 20.76
CA LEU A 338 13.06 -9.59 20.63
C LEU A 338 13.40 -8.98 22.01
N ASP A 339 14.14 -7.88 22.01
CA ASP A 339 14.16 -6.97 23.16
C ASP A 339 12.74 -6.44 23.46
N ASP A 340 12.38 -6.22 24.73
CA ASP A 340 11.01 -5.88 25.10
C ASP A 340 10.60 -4.46 24.66
N VAL A 341 11.54 -3.52 24.49
CA VAL A 341 11.28 -2.18 23.95
C VAL A 341 11.11 -2.23 22.44
N GLU A 342 11.90 -3.05 21.73
CA GLU A 342 11.71 -3.35 20.31
C GLU A 342 10.36 -4.06 20.07
N PHE A 343 10.07 -5.11 20.84
CA PHE A 343 8.83 -5.87 20.78
C PHE A 343 7.61 -4.96 21.02
N GLY A 344 7.63 -4.15 22.07
CA GLY A 344 6.56 -3.18 22.37
C GLY A 344 6.31 -2.20 21.23
N ARG A 345 7.38 -1.70 20.58
CA ARG A 345 7.26 -0.80 19.41
C ARG A 345 6.64 -1.49 18.20
N ARG A 346 7.08 -2.72 17.88
CA ARG A 346 6.54 -3.50 16.76
C ARG A 346 5.10 -3.95 17.01
N LEU A 347 4.75 -4.30 18.26
CA LEU A 347 3.39 -4.61 18.69
C LEU A 347 2.46 -3.40 18.56
N GLY A 348 2.98 -2.17 18.70
CA GLY A 348 2.27 -0.93 18.36
C GLY A 348 1.88 -0.89 16.87
N VAL A 349 2.85 -1.03 15.98
CA VAL A 349 2.60 -1.06 14.51
C VAL A 349 1.67 -2.21 14.12
N GLU A 350 1.78 -3.37 14.76
CA GLU A 350 0.85 -4.49 14.55
C GLU A 350 -0.60 -4.16 14.92
N ARG A 351 -0.88 -3.19 15.81
CA ARG A 351 -2.25 -2.73 16.08
C ARG A 351 -2.76 -1.80 14.97
N GLU A 352 -1.89 -0.99 14.37
CA GLU A 352 -2.25 -0.05 13.30
C GLU A 352 -2.62 -0.74 11.98
N ILE A 353 -1.99 -1.86 11.65
CA ILE A 353 -2.23 -2.54 10.36
C ILE A 353 -3.64 -3.11 10.16
N GLU A 354 -4.45 -3.18 11.23
CA GLU A 354 -5.85 -3.64 11.16
C GLU A 354 -6.79 -2.58 10.53
N HIS A 355 -6.32 -1.34 10.42
CA HIS A 355 -7.07 -0.25 9.79
C HIS A 355 -7.45 -0.60 8.33
N PRO A 356 -8.70 -0.34 7.88
CA PRO A 356 -9.19 -0.82 6.57
C PRO A 356 -8.34 -0.44 5.35
N THR A 357 -7.68 0.72 5.36
CA THR A 357 -6.77 1.15 4.28
C THR A 357 -5.43 0.42 4.29
N VAL A 358 -4.93 0.00 5.46
CA VAL A 358 -3.63 -0.68 5.58
C VAL A 358 -3.78 -2.17 5.32
N ARG A 359 -4.82 -2.81 5.87
CA ARG A 359 -5.05 -4.27 5.71
C ARG A 359 -5.18 -4.69 4.24
N ALA A 360 -5.78 -3.84 3.40
CA ALA A 360 -5.98 -4.10 1.96
C ALA A 360 -4.67 -4.20 1.17
N ARG A 361 -3.57 -3.67 1.71
CA ARG A 361 -2.23 -3.69 1.11
C ARG A 361 -1.40 -4.91 1.55
N ILE A 362 -1.91 -5.74 2.46
CA ILE A 362 -1.18 -6.90 3.01
C ILE A 362 -1.43 -8.14 2.18
N ASN A 363 -0.37 -8.73 1.61
CA ASN A 363 -0.45 -9.98 0.87
C ASN A 363 0.37 -11.13 1.49
N VAL A 364 0.13 -12.33 0.95
CA VAL A 364 0.91 -13.55 1.16
C VAL A 364 1.24 -14.05 -0.24
N ILE A 365 2.52 -14.25 -0.54
CA ILE A 365 2.96 -14.76 -1.85
C ILE A 365 3.53 -16.17 -1.73
N PHE A 366 3.64 -16.87 -2.85
CA PHE A 366 4.37 -18.14 -2.97
C PHE A 366 5.73 -17.92 -3.63
N ASP A 367 6.62 -18.89 -3.51
CA ASP A 367 7.75 -19.07 -4.43
C ASP A 367 7.30 -19.71 -5.77
N GLU A 368 8.16 -19.69 -6.79
CA GLU A 368 7.92 -20.31 -8.10
C GLU A 368 7.48 -21.79 -8.00
N THR A 369 7.98 -22.54 -7.02
CA THR A 369 7.64 -23.96 -6.86
C THR A 369 6.31 -24.19 -6.13
N GLY A 370 5.83 -23.20 -5.37
CA GLY A 370 4.65 -23.28 -4.51
C GLY A 370 4.86 -24.06 -3.19
N ASN A 371 6.11 -24.36 -2.82
CA ASN A 371 6.43 -25.08 -1.57
C ASN A 371 6.66 -24.13 -0.39
N PHE A 372 7.03 -22.89 -0.65
CA PHE A 372 7.19 -21.83 0.34
C PHE A 372 6.09 -20.78 0.20
N ILE A 373 5.64 -20.26 1.33
CA ILE A 373 4.89 -19.00 1.41
C ILE A 373 5.77 -17.92 2.04
N LEU A 374 5.62 -16.68 1.58
CA LEU A 374 6.28 -15.50 2.11
C LEU A 374 5.23 -14.47 2.55
N TYR A 375 5.33 -13.98 3.78
CA TYR A 375 4.46 -12.94 4.30
C TYR A 375 5.13 -12.07 5.36
N GLY A 376 4.73 -10.81 5.45
CA GLY A 376 5.19 -9.89 6.50
C GLY A 376 4.64 -10.27 7.88
N SER A 377 5.50 -10.25 8.90
CA SER A 377 5.18 -10.49 10.30
C SER A 377 5.89 -9.49 11.23
N ILE A 378 5.62 -9.55 12.53
CA ILE A 378 6.31 -8.76 13.56
C ILE A 378 7.85 -8.97 13.56
N LEU A 379 8.33 -10.15 13.16
CA LEU A 379 9.77 -10.46 13.08
C LEU A 379 10.42 -10.00 11.76
N GLY A 380 9.66 -9.46 10.81
CA GLY A 380 10.07 -9.27 9.42
C GLY A 380 9.30 -10.21 8.47
N THR A 381 9.74 -10.33 7.22
CA THR A 381 9.10 -11.21 6.23
C THR A 381 9.54 -12.65 6.43
N LYS A 382 8.63 -13.51 6.94
CA LYS A 382 8.86 -14.94 7.14
C LYS A 382 8.77 -15.68 5.80
N VAL A 383 9.68 -16.62 5.57
CA VAL A 383 9.59 -17.66 4.53
C VAL A 383 9.26 -18.98 5.20
N ILE A 384 8.15 -19.62 4.86
CA ILE A 384 7.66 -20.84 5.54
C ILE A 384 7.47 -21.97 4.55
N ASN A 385 8.09 -23.12 4.83
CA ASN A 385 7.87 -24.36 4.10
C ASN A 385 6.51 -24.97 4.49
N THR A 386 5.58 -25.06 3.55
CA THR A 386 4.21 -25.53 3.80
C THR A 386 4.16 -27.03 4.09
N LEU A 387 5.09 -27.81 3.51
CA LEU A 387 5.23 -29.25 3.70
C LEU A 387 5.81 -29.60 5.07
N THR A 388 6.95 -29.00 5.44
CA THR A 388 7.72 -29.32 6.66
C THR A 388 7.29 -28.49 7.88
N ASN A 389 6.52 -27.41 7.66
CA ASN A 389 6.00 -26.50 8.67
C ASN A 389 7.08 -25.82 9.52
N ARG A 390 8.15 -25.34 8.87
CA ARG A 390 9.21 -24.53 9.48
C ARG A 390 9.37 -23.20 8.77
N VAL A 391 9.72 -22.16 9.53
CA VAL A 391 10.35 -20.97 8.96
C VAL A 391 11.74 -21.36 8.47
N VAL A 392 12.08 -21.01 7.24
CA VAL A 392 13.35 -21.35 6.59
C VAL A 392 14.27 -20.12 6.49
N LYS A 393 13.68 -18.93 6.41
CA LYS A 393 14.38 -17.64 6.34
C LYS A 393 13.49 -16.52 6.86
N VAL A 394 14.10 -15.44 7.35
CA VAL A 394 13.40 -14.19 7.69
C VAL A 394 14.15 -13.03 7.03
N TYR A 395 13.46 -12.22 6.24
CA TYR A 395 14.00 -11.01 5.62
C TYR A 395 13.62 -9.78 6.43
N GLY A 396 14.53 -8.81 6.53
CA GLY A 396 14.27 -7.52 7.19
C GLY A 396 14.21 -7.60 8.72
N LYS A 397 14.72 -8.66 9.35
CA LYS A 397 14.66 -8.91 10.80
C LYS A 397 15.15 -7.72 11.65
N GLU A 398 16.28 -7.13 11.27
CA GLU A 398 16.88 -5.96 11.92
C GLU A 398 16.25 -4.62 11.52
N GLU A 399 15.36 -4.59 10.52
CA GLU A 399 14.95 -3.35 9.86
C GLU A 399 13.70 -2.74 10.54
N PRO A 400 13.64 -1.40 10.73
CA PRO A 400 12.58 -0.74 11.50
C PRO A 400 11.31 -0.47 10.66
N PHE A 401 10.83 -1.47 9.92
CA PHE A 401 9.60 -1.40 9.15
C PHE A 401 8.83 -2.73 9.14
N ARG A 402 7.50 -2.64 9.20
CA ARG A 402 6.60 -3.77 9.00
C ARG A 402 6.31 -3.93 7.52
N ALA A 403 6.75 -5.02 6.89
CA ALA A 403 6.45 -5.29 5.50
C ALA A 403 4.94 -5.51 5.28
N LEU A 404 4.36 -4.90 4.25
CA LEU A 404 2.93 -5.01 3.90
C LEU A 404 2.73 -5.80 2.60
N ASN A 405 3.14 -5.21 1.46
CA ASN A 405 2.97 -5.81 0.13
C ASN A 405 4.31 -6.36 -0.36
N LEU A 406 4.31 -7.62 -0.78
CA LEU A 406 5.46 -8.38 -1.23
C LEU A 406 5.29 -8.81 -2.68
N THR A 407 6.37 -8.78 -3.45
CA THR A 407 6.47 -9.48 -4.73
C THR A 407 7.86 -10.07 -4.91
N LEU A 408 7.94 -11.22 -5.57
CA LEU A 408 9.16 -12.02 -5.68
C LEU A 408 9.45 -12.32 -7.15
N TYR A 409 10.69 -12.10 -7.55
CA TYR A 409 11.29 -12.51 -8.80
C TYR A 409 12.39 -13.53 -8.48
N GLN A 410 12.45 -14.67 -9.17
CA GLN A 410 13.49 -15.70 -8.96
C GLN A 410 14.31 -16.01 -10.22
N GLY A 411 14.08 -15.26 -11.30
CA GLY A 411 14.85 -15.28 -12.55
C GLY A 411 14.90 -16.64 -13.26
N GLN A 412 15.56 -16.66 -14.41
CA GLN A 412 16.12 -17.88 -14.97
C GLN A 412 17.64 -17.82 -14.79
N PRO A 413 18.30 -18.92 -14.39
CA PRO A 413 19.76 -18.97 -14.42
C PRO A 413 20.25 -18.80 -15.86
N GLU A 414 21.42 -18.22 -16.06
CA GLU A 414 21.93 -17.99 -17.42
C GLU A 414 22.12 -19.32 -18.15
N LYS A 415 21.81 -19.34 -19.45
CA LYS A 415 21.90 -20.56 -20.25
C LYS A 415 23.35 -20.96 -20.43
N LYS A 416 23.77 -21.95 -19.64
CA LYS A 416 25.07 -22.63 -19.76
C LYS A 416 25.48 -22.84 -21.22
N GLY A 417 26.66 -22.32 -21.58
CA GLY A 417 27.48 -22.91 -22.64
C GLY A 417 27.88 -24.34 -22.26
N VAL A 418 28.64 -25.03 -23.12
CA VAL A 418 29.04 -26.43 -22.85
C VAL A 418 30.02 -26.49 -21.67
N VAL A 419 29.50 -26.74 -20.47
CA VAL A 419 30.29 -26.95 -19.25
C VAL A 419 30.85 -28.37 -19.26
N THR A 420 32.17 -28.51 -19.18
CA THR A 420 32.82 -29.82 -19.07
C THR A 420 32.74 -30.35 -17.63
N VAL A 421 32.88 -31.66 -17.44
CA VAL A 421 32.87 -32.28 -16.10
C VAL A 421 33.97 -31.69 -15.20
N GLN A 422 35.14 -31.36 -15.77
CA GLN A 422 36.24 -30.71 -15.05
C GLN A 422 35.93 -29.26 -14.65
N MET A 423 35.18 -28.51 -15.48
CA MET A 423 34.71 -27.17 -15.12
C MET A 423 33.65 -27.22 -14.02
N ALA A 424 32.71 -28.17 -14.09
CA ALA A 424 31.69 -28.37 -13.05
C ALA A 424 32.26 -28.86 -11.71
N ALA A 425 33.41 -29.54 -11.74
CA ALA A 425 34.16 -29.97 -10.54
C ALA A 425 35.20 -28.93 -10.06
N SER A 426 35.11 -27.67 -10.50
CA SER A 426 36.01 -26.58 -10.09
C SER A 426 35.25 -25.47 -9.38
N ASP A 427 35.77 -25.01 -8.23
CA ASP A 427 35.25 -23.84 -7.49
C ASP A 427 35.57 -22.53 -8.20
N ASN A 428 35.07 -22.39 -9.43
CA ASN A 428 35.20 -21.20 -10.24
C ASN A 428 34.05 -20.23 -9.91
N PRO A 429 34.32 -19.05 -9.32
CA PRO A 429 33.26 -18.11 -8.92
C PRO A 429 32.38 -17.66 -10.09
N LEU A 430 32.90 -17.64 -11.32
CA LEU A 430 32.14 -17.27 -12.52
C LEU A 430 31.10 -18.35 -12.91
N LEU A 431 31.38 -19.62 -12.63
CA LEU A 431 30.40 -20.71 -12.83
C LEU A 431 29.35 -20.69 -11.73
N GLN A 432 29.76 -20.45 -10.49
CA GLN A 432 28.83 -20.28 -9.36
C GLN A 432 27.91 -19.07 -9.57
N GLN A 433 28.42 -17.97 -10.13
CA GLN A 433 27.60 -16.80 -10.53
C GLN A 433 26.65 -17.10 -11.68
N ALA A 434 27.07 -17.84 -12.71
CA ALA A 434 26.20 -18.23 -13.83
C ALA A 434 25.11 -19.24 -13.42
N GLU A 435 25.36 -20.06 -12.39
CA GLU A 435 24.35 -20.94 -11.79
C GLU A 435 23.44 -20.23 -10.77
N ALA A 436 23.91 -19.13 -10.17
CA ALA A 436 23.12 -18.34 -9.24
C ALA A 436 21.97 -17.61 -9.97
N ARG A 437 20.74 -17.97 -9.62
CA ARG A 437 19.53 -17.26 -10.07
C ARG A 437 19.53 -15.83 -9.53
N ASP A 438 19.46 -14.85 -10.43
CA ASP A 438 19.09 -13.47 -10.12
C ASP A 438 17.69 -13.45 -9.47
N SER A 439 17.67 -13.33 -8.15
CA SER A 439 16.44 -13.34 -7.35
C SER A 439 16.32 -12.07 -6.51
N MET A 440 15.11 -11.54 -6.49
CA MET A 440 14.78 -10.26 -5.86
C MET A 440 13.41 -10.35 -5.17
N LEU A 441 13.39 -10.13 -3.85
CA LEU A 441 12.16 -9.90 -3.08
C LEU A 441 12.00 -8.40 -2.88
N VAL A 442 10.84 -7.86 -3.25
CA VAL A 442 10.50 -6.44 -3.09
C VAL A 442 9.39 -6.31 -2.05
N ALA A 443 9.55 -5.40 -1.08
CA ALA A 443 8.61 -5.18 0.01
C ALA A 443 8.25 -3.69 0.19
N THR A 444 6.96 -3.37 0.34
CA THR A 444 6.52 -2.05 0.87
C THR A 444 6.50 -2.08 2.40
N GLY A 445 6.72 -0.92 3.05
CA GLY A 445 6.71 -0.81 4.51
C GLY A 445 5.54 0.01 5.06
N SER A 446 4.97 -0.40 6.19
CA SER A 446 3.90 0.35 6.87
C SER A 446 4.36 1.76 7.24
N GLY A 447 3.59 2.77 6.82
CA GLY A 447 3.92 4.19 6.98
C GLY A 447 5.17 4.64 6.22
N LYS A 448 5.71 3.87 5.27
CA LYS A 448 6.93 4.21 4.53
C LYS A 448 6.62 4.71 3.12
N VAL A 449 7.32 5.77 2.74
CA VAL A 449 7.34 6.37 1.38
C VAL A 449 8.35 5.64 0.48
N ARG A 450 8.56 4.34 0.72
CA ARG A 450 9.63 3.53 0.12
C ARG A 450 9.24 2.07 -0.09
N PHE A 451 9.87 1.45 -1.08
CA PHE A 451 10.01 0.01 -1.17
C PHE A 451 11.46 -0.43 -1.00
N TYR A 452 11.63 -1.66 -0.52
CA TYR A 452 12.90 -2.24 -0.11
C TYR A 452 13.16 -3.51 -0.94
N MET A 453 14.39 -3.65 -1.45
CA MET A 453 14.78 -4.75 -2.33
C MET A 453 15.81 -5.64 -1.64
N PHE A 454 15.49 -6.92 -1.49
CA PHE A 454 16.39 -7.96 -1.00
C PHE A 454 16.88 -8.77 -2.20
N THR A 455 18.20 -8.88 -2.36
CA THR A 455 18.85 -9.51 -3.51
C THR A 455 19.91 -10.54 -3.07
N ASN A 456 20.65 -11.11 -4.02
CA ASN A 456 21.78 -11.99 -3.72
C ASN A 456 22.99 -11.26 -3.13
N ASP A 457 23.14 -9.95 -3.39
CA ASP A 457 24.19 -9.12 -2.78
C ASP A 457 24.13 -9.13 -1.24
N THR A 458 25.19 -9.64 -0.62
CA THR A 458 25.42 -9.69 0.83
C THR A 458 26.34 -8.57 1.35
N ALA A 459 27.05 -7.86 0.47
CA ALA A 459 28.07 -6.86 0.80
C ALA A 459 27.46 -5.46 1.07
N ILE A 460 26.34 -5.43 1.80
CA ILE A 460 25.46 -4.26 1.88
C ILE A 460 26.03 -3.17 2.78
N ASP A 461 26.44 -2.06 2.16
CA ASP A 461 26.75 -0.80 2.82
C ASP A 461 25.48 -0.09 3.30
N LYS A 462 25.39 0.14 4.61
CA LYS A 462 24.25 0.83 5.24
C LYS A 462 24.16 2.32 4.88
N SER A 463 25.23 2.94 4.39
CA SER A 463 25.26 4.37 4.02
C SER A 463 24.72 4.65 2.61
N ASN A 464 24.97 3.76 1.65
CA ASN A 464 24.62 3.97 0.23
C ASN A 464 23.38 3.20 -0.25
N ARG A 465 22.82 2.28 0.56
CA ARG A 465 21.63 1.48 0.18
C ARG A 465 20.32 2.27 0.03
N ASP A 466 20.21 3.46 0.62
CA ASP A 466 18.98 4.26 0.62
C ASP A 466 19.01 5.32 -0.48
N ILE A 467 18.40 5.01 -1.63
CA ILE A 467 18.46 5.86 -2.82
C ILE A 467 17.38 6.94 -2.73
N HIS A 468 17.81 8.20 -2.66
CA HIS A 468 16.94 9.38 -2.63
C HIS A 468 16.61 9.89 -4.04
N ASN A 469 15.92 9.08 -4.85
CA ASN A 469 15.44 9.49 -6.19
C ASN A 469 14.43 10.64 -6.13
N GLU A 470 13.66 10.76 -5.05
CA GLU A 470 12.52 11.67 -4.93
C GLU A 470 12.39 12.31 -3.54
N LYS A 471 11.78 13.49 -3.50
CA LYS A 471 11.40 14.20 -2.26
C LYS A 471 9.97 13.80 -1.85
N PRO A 472 9.72 13.37 -0.60
CA PRO A 472 8.36 13.08 -0.12
C PRO A 472 7.43 14.29 -0.14
N ARG A 473 6.18 14.06 -0.54
CA ARG A 473 5.11 15.06 -0.67
C ARG A 473 4.82 15.78 0.65
N THR A 474 4.83 15.07 1.78
CA THR A 474 4.64 15.66 3.12
C THR A 474 5.72 16.69 3.47
N ILE A 475 6.95 16.52 2.98
CA ILE A 475 8.03 17.51 3.18
C ILE A 475 7.81 18.71 2.24
N ALA A 476 7.42 18.48 1.00
CA ALA A 476 7.08 19.54 0.05
C ALA A 476 5.89 20.40 0.54
N THR A 477 4.80 19.77 0.99
CA THR A 477 3.63 20.46 1.56
C THR A 477 3.97 21.22 2.84
N LYS A 478 4.84 20.66 3.71
CA LYS A 478 5.31 21.40 4.89
C LYS A 478 6.14 22.64 4.51
N GLN A 479 7.07 22.50 3.56
CA GLN A 479 7.87 23.64 3.06
C GLN A 479 7.00 24.67 2.32
N GLN A 480 5.96 24.25 1.60
CA GLN A 480 4.98 25.14 0.99
C GLN A 480 4.10 25.85 2.02
N ALA A 481 3.69 25.17 3.10
CA ALA A 481 2.95 25.80 4.20
C ALA A 481 3.83 26.78 5.02
N GLU A 482 5.12 26.48 5.18
CA GLU A 482 6.10 27.37 5.80
C GLU A 482 6.42 28.58 4.89
N ALA A 483 6.50 28.37 3.57
CA ALA A 483 6.63 29.46 2.59
C ALA A 483 5.36 30.32 2.48
N ALA A 484 4.16 29.72 2.56
CA ALA A 484 2.89 30.43 2.60
C ALA A 484 2.75 31.24 3.89
N LYS A 485 3.20 30.71 5.05
CA LYS A 485 3.35 31.47 6.30
C LYS A 485 4.43 32.56 6.25
N ALA A 486 5.42 32.46 5.36
CA ALA A 486 6.37 33.55 5.09
C ALA A 486 5.80 34.62 4.12
N GLN A 487 4.83 34.25 3.27
CA GLN A 487 4.09 35.21 2.44
C GLN A 487 2.99 35.93 3.24
N THR A 488 2.22 35.20 4.04
CA THR A 488 1.24 35.73 5.00
C THR A 488 1.91 36.17 6.30
N GLY A 489 2.52 37.36 6.28
CA GLY A 489 3.28 37.91 7.41
C GLY A 489 2.51 37.91 8.73
N SER A 490 3.22 37.71 9.84
CA SER A 490 2.63 37.52 11.17
C SER A 490 1.98 38.79 11.75
N SER A 491 2.39 39.93 11.21
CA SER A 491 2.02 41.26 11.64
C SER A 491 2.18 42.25 10.48
N ALA A 492 1.63 43.45 10.65
CA ALA A 492 1.89 44.56 9.75
C ALA A 492 1.91 45.89 10.52
N THR A 493 2.58 46.89 9.96
CA THR A 493 2.56 48.27 10.45
C THR A 493 1.95 49.15 9.38
N ILE A 494 0.76 49.68 9.65
CA ILE A 494 0.07 50.64 8.79
C ILE A 494 0.63 52.03 9.14
N HIS A 495 1.44 52.59 8.25
CA HIS A 495 1.94 53.95 8.39
C HIS A 495 0.84 54.91 7.92
N THR A 496 0.37 55.81 8.77
CA THR A 496 -0.68 56.79 8.42
C THR A 496 -0.18 58.22 8.55
N SER A 497 -0.90 59.18 7.98
CA SER A 497 -0.62 60.62 8.19
C SER A 497 -0.72 61.08 9.66
N TYR A 498 -1.24 60.25 10.57
CA TYR A 498 -1.33 60.51 12.02
C TYR A 498 -0.34 59.68 12.85
N GLY A 499 0.45 58.80 12.23
CA GLY A 499 1.41 57.90 12.88
C GLY A 499 1.16 56.42 12.57
N ASP A 500 1.89 55.54 13.24
CA ASP A 500 1.94 54.11 12.93
C ASP A 500 0.96 53.27 13.75
N ILE A 501 0.21 52.40 13.09
CA ILE A 501 -0.69 51.42 13.72
C ILE A 501 -0.12 50.02 13.46
N GLN A 502 0.46 49.39 14.49
CA GLN A 502 0.95 48.02 14.38
C GLN A 502 -0.17 47.04 14.68
N ILE A 503 -0.45 46.12 13.75
CA ILE A 503 -1.45 45.05 13.87
C ILE A 503 -0.77 43.68 13.90
N ARG A 504 -1.33 42.75 14.70
CA ARG A 504 -1.08 41.31 14.60
C ARG A 504 -2.13 40.72 13.67
N LEU A 505 -1.72 39.83 12.77
CA LEU A 505 -2.59 39.15 11.82
C LEU A 505 -2.91 37.73 12.31
N TYR A 506 -4.01 37.15 11.82
CA TYR A 506 -4.51 35.83 12.24
C TYR A 506 -4.64 34.84 11.05
N PRO A 507 -3.54 34.49 10.35
CA PRO A 507 -3.59 33.58 9.19
C PRO A 507 -4.06 32.16 9.52
N GLU A 508 -4.04 31.76 10.80
CA GLU A 508 -4.56 30.46 11.26
C GLU A 508 -6.08 30.47 11.48
N HIS A 509 -6.75 31.60 11.27
CA HIS A 509 -8.18 31.81 11.51
C HIS A 509 -8.91 32.48 10.34
N ALA A 510 -8.24 33.37 9.61
CA ALA A 510 -8.75 34.02 8.41
C ALA A 510 -7.64 34.06 7.32
N PRO A 511 -7.21 32.90 6.80
CA PRO A 511 -6.10 32.82 5.85
C PRO A 511 -6.31 33.67 4.59
N LYS A 512 -7.51 33.65 3.98
CA LYS A 512 -7.78 34.43 2.75
C LYS A 512 -7.80 35.93 3.02
N ALA A 513 -8.41 36.37 4.11
CA ALA A 513 -8.40 37.78 4.48
C ALA A 513 -6.98 38.30 4.77
N VAL A 514 -6.14 37.49 5.44
CA VAL A 514 -4.72 37.84 5.69
C VAL A 514 -3.89 37.79 4.40
N GLU A 515 -4.09 36.82 3.52
CA GLU A 515 -3.43 36.76 2.20
C GLU A 515 -3.78 37.98 1.36
N ASN A 516 -5.06 38.26 1.17
CA ASN A 516 -5.57 39.44 0.46
C ASN A 516 -5.01 40.75 1.03
N PHE A 517 -5.04 40.92 2.36
CA PHE A 517 -4.47 42.11 3.01
C PHE A 517 -2.96 42.23 2.83
N THR A 518 -2.20 41.14 3.02
CA THR A 518 -0.72 41.17 2.97
C THR A 518 -0.18 41.27 1.55
N VAL A 519 -0.86 40.69 0.55
CA VAL A 519 -0.50 40.84 -0.87
C VAL A 519 -0.85 42.24 -1.38
N HIS A 520 -2.03 42.79 -1.07
CA HIS A 520 -2.34 44.20 -1.39
C HIS A 520 -1.36 45.17 -0.73
N SER A 521 -0.96 44.90 0.52
CA SER A 521 0.08 45.69 1.22
C SER A 521 1.45 45.63 0.52
N LYS A 522 1.86 44.45 0.03
CA LYS A 522 3.12 44.26 -0.71
C LYS A 522 3.11 44.80 -2.13
N ASN A 523 1.92 44.97 -2.72
CA ASN A 523 1.70 45.55 -4.04
C ASN A 523 1.47 47.07 -3.99
N ASP A 524 1.73 47.72 -2.85
CA ASP A 524 1.51 49.16 -2.61
C ASP A 524 0.05 49.64 -2.82
N TYR A 525 -0.93 48.71 -2.89
CA TYR A 525 -2.33 49.00 -3.23
C TYR A 525 -3.00 49.97 -2.26
N TYR A 526 -2.66 49.88 -0.97
CA TYR A 526 -3.21 50.75 0.07
C TYR A 526 -2.53 52.13 0.14
N ASN A 527 -1.47 52.39 -0.63
CA ASN A 527 -0.67 53.60 -0.49
C ASN A 527 -1.44 54.82 -1.03
N GLY A 528 -1.69 55.80 -0.15
CA GLY A 528 -2.50 56.98 -0.45
C GLY A 528 -4.00 56.81 -0.19
N ILE A 529 -4.49 55.59 0.08
CA ILE A 529 -5.92 55.36 0.37
C ILE A 529 -6.32 56.07 1.67
N ILE A 530 -7.48 56.72 1.64
CA ILE A 530 -8.02 57.52 2.75
C ILE A 530 -8.87 56.69 3.71
N PHE A 531 -8.99 57.16 4.95
CA PHE A 531 -10.04 56.73 5.88
C PHE A 531 -11.34 57.47 5.53
N HIS A 532 -12.05 56.97 4.51
CA HIS A 532 -13.24 57.61 3.96
C HIS A 532 -14.43 57.66 4.92
N ARG A 533 -14.42 56.84 5.98
CA ARG A 533 -15.50 56.75 6.96
C ARG A 533 -14.97 56.56 8.38
N ILE A 534 -15.38 57.44 9.29
CA ILE A 534 -15.01 57.48 10.70
C ILE A 534 -16.26 57.73 11.55
N ILE A 535 -16.52 56.84 12.50
CA ILE A 535 -17.68 56.92 13.41
C ILE A 535 -17.17 56.78 14.85
N ARG A 536 -17.30 57.87 15.62
CA ARG A 536 -16.86 57.94 17.02
C ARG A 536 -17.61 56.93 17.89
N LYS A 537 -16.85 56.27 18.78
CA LYS A 537 -17.27 55.14 19.62
C LYS A 537 -17.82 53.95 18.83
N PHE A 538 -17.27 53.72 17.63
CA PHE A 538 -17.60 52.57 16.81
C PHE A 538 -16.38 52.05 16.04
N MET A 539 -15.92 52.77 15.00
CA MET A 539 -14.90 52.27 14.06
C MET A 539 -14.32 53.35 13.14
N ILE A 540 -13.17 53.03 12.53
CA ILE A 540 -12.55 53.75 11.42
C ILE A 540 -12.38 52.78 10.23
N GLN A 541 -12.80 53.17 9.03
CA GLN A 541 -12.84 52.34 7.82
C GLN A 541 -12.00 52.94 6.69
N THR A 542 -11.34 52.08 5.93
CA THR A 542 -10.42 52.42 4.83
C THR A 542 -10.34 51.26 3.83
N GLY A 543 -9.40 51.29 2.90
CA GLY A 543 -9.16 50.24 1.90
C GLY A 543 -10.00 50.36 0.61
N ASP A 544 -10.67 51.51 0.39
CA ASP A 544 -11.37 51.85 -0.85
C ASP A 544 -10.54 52.85 -1.68
N PRO A 545 -10.09 52.50 -2.91
CA PRO A 545 -9.38 53.42 -3.80
C PRO A 545 -10.18 54.64 -4.25
N LEU A 546 -11.52 54.58 -4.28
CA LEU A 546 -12.40 55.70 -4.67
C LEU A 546 -12.65 56.68 -3.51
N GLY A 547 -12.55 56.19 -2.27
CA GLY A 547 -12.74 56.97 -1.06
C GLY A 547 -14.19 57.42 -0.83
N ASP A 548 -15.17 56.67 -1.33
CA ASP A 548 -16.62 56.91 -1.16
C ASP A 548 -17.37 55.74 -0.49
N GLY A 549 -16.71 54.59 -0.33
CA GLY A 549 -17.22 53.35 0.25
C GLY A 549 -17.71 52.32 -0.76
N THR A 550 -17.67 52.60 -2.06
CA THR A 550 -18.20 51.70 -3.12
C THR A 550 -17.15 50.91 -3.88
N GLY A 551 -15.89 51.36 -3.89
CA GLY A 551 -14.79 50.73 -4.63
C GLY A 551 -13.98 49.72 -3.82
N GLY A 552 -13.05 49.06 -4.52
CA GLY A 552 -12.09 48.12 -3.96
C GLY A 552 -12.34 46.67 -4.35
N ASP A 553 -11.29 45.98 -4.78
CA ASP A 553 -11.31 44.60 -5.29
C ASP A 553 -10.41 43.70 -4.44
N SER A 554 -10.65 42.39 -4.46
CA SER A 554 -9.69 41.44 -3.87
C SER A 554 -8.49 41.22 -4.80
N ILE A 555 -7.41 40.62 -4.26
CA ILE A 555 -6.25 40.20 -5.06
C ILE A 555 -6.57 39.17 -6.16
N TRP A 556 -7.76 38.55 -6.11
CA TRP A 556 -8.25 37.57 -7.09
C TRP A 556 -9.19 38.18 -8.14
N GLY A 557 -9.49 39.48 -8.09
CA GLY A 557 -10.38 40.16 -9.03
C GLY A 557 -11.87 39.83 -8.87
N SER A 558 -12.25 39.22 -7.74
CA SER A 558 -13.64 38.91 -7.37
C SER A 558 -13.83 38.93 -5.86
N ASN A 559 -15.07 39.09 -5.39
CA ASN A 559 -15.38 38.96 -3.96
C ASN A 559 -15.00 37.58 -3.41
N PHE A 560 -14.59 37.52 -2.14
CA PHE A 560 -14.29 36.26 -1.43
C PHE A 560 -15.19 36.03 -0.19
N GLU A 561 -15.22 34.76 0.23
CA GLU A 561 -16.07 34.25 1.32
C GLU A 561 -15.70 34.80 2.71
N ASP A 562 -16.58 34.60 3.69
CA ASP A 562 -16.34 35.01 5.08
C ASP A 562 -15.66 33.91 5.90
N GLU A 563 -14.68 34.29 6.72
CA GLU A 563 -13.89 33.36 7.53
C GLU A 563 -14.22 33.54 9.02
N PHE A 564 -15.30 32.91 9.48
CA PHE A 564 -15.76 33.00 10.87
C PHE A 564 -15.23 31.85 11.72
N THR A 565 -14.67 32.18 12.90
CA THR A 565 -14.24 31.22 13.91
C THR A 565 -14.78 31.58 15.30
N PRO A 566 -15.25 30.61 16.12
CA PRO A 566 -15.67 30.88 17.50
C PRO A 566 -14.59 31.49 18.39
N ALA A 567 -13.31 31.39 18.02
CA ALA A 567 -12.18 31.92 18.77
C ALA A 567 -11.99 33.45 18.62
N LEU A 568 -12.55 34.05 17.57
CA LEU A 568 -12.44 35.49 17.31
C LEU A 568 -13.82 36.16 17.42
N ARG A 569 -13.88 37.24 18.21
CA ARG A 569 -15.09 38.02 18.49
C ARG A 569 -14.74 39.51 18.64
N HIS A 570 -15.71 40.38 18.39
CA HIS A 570 -15.62 41.84 18.57
C HIS A 570 -15.80 42.25 20.05
N ASP A 571 -15.23 41.45 20.95
CA ASP A 571 -15.44 41.47 22.41
C ASP A 571 -14.68 42.58 23.16
N LYS A 572 -13.76 43.24 22.45
CA LYS A 572 -12.77 44.22 22.92
C LYS A 572 -12.47 45.20 21.75
N PRO A 573 -12.14 46.47 22.04
CA PRO A 573 -11.79 47.47 21.01
C PRO A 573 -10.47 47.17 20.30
N TYR A 574 -10.24 47.83 19.16
CA TYR A 574 -9.08 47.68 18.28
C TYR A 574 -8.97 46.31 17.56
N THR A 575 -10.12 45.68 17.30
CA THR A 575 -10.23 44.51 16.41
C THR A 575 -10.23 44.98 14.95
N VAL A 576 -9.55 44.25 14.05
CA VAL A 576 -9.43 44.58 12.62
C VAL A 576 -10.20 43.55 11.80
N SER A 577 -11.17 44.03 11.01
CA SER A 577 -12.15 43.19 10.32
C SER A 577 -12.43 43.67 8.89
N MET A 578 -12.80 42.75 8.00
CA MET A 578 -13.19 43.07 6.62
C MET A 578 -14.50 43.87 6.58
N ALA A 579 -14.53 44.93 5.78
CA ALA A 579 -15.78 45.59 5.42
C ALA A 579 -16.38 44.85 4.22
N ASN A 580 -17.66 44.47 4.33
CA ASN A 580 -18.40 43.76 3.30
C ASN A 580 -19.81 44.37 3.17
N ALA A 581 -20.46 44.14 2.02
CA ALA A 581 -21.82 44.59 1.73
C ALA A 581 -22.89 43.53 2.08
N GLY A 582 -22.48 42.42 2.69
CA GLY A 582 -23.26 41.20 2.89
C GLY A 582 -22.36 39.96 2.91
N LYS A 583 -22.97 38.79 3.12
CA LYS A 583 -22.23 37.53 3.21
C LYS A 583 -21.44 37.23 1.93
N GLY A 584 -20.17 36.87 2.08
CA GLY A 584 -19.27 36.53 0.97
C GLY A 584 -18.96 37.68 0.02
N THR A 585 -18.94 38.92 0.53
CA THR A 585 -18.61 40.13 -0.26
C THR A 585 -17.36 40.84 0.28
N ASN A 586 -16.36 40.07 0.73
CA ASN A 586 -15.07 40.63 1.15
C ASN A 586 -14.23 41.02 -0.09
N ALA A 587 -13.61 42.20 -0.05
CA ALA A 587 -12.77 42.77 -1.11
C ALA A 587 -11.49 43.39 -0.51
N SER A 588 -11.13 44.64 -0.82
CA SER A 588 -9.99 45.35 -0.17
C SER A 588 -10.36 46.16 1.07
N GLN A 589 -11.63 46.53 1.26
CA GLN A 589 -12.03 47.41 2.35
C GLN A 589 -11.95 46.72 3.73
N PHE A 590 -11.46 47.44 4.74
CA PHE A 590 -11.40 46.97 6.13
C PHE A 590 -11.65 48.09 7.13
N PHE A 591 -11.95 47.71 8.38
CA PHE A 591 -12.13 48.65 9.48
C PHE A 591 -11.42 48.21 10.77
N ILE A 592 -11.13 49.18 11.62
CA ILE A 592 -10.60 49.00 12.97
C ILE A 592 -11.66 49.50 13.95
N THR A 593 -12.09 48.66 14.89
CA THR A 593 -13.07 49.06 15.91
C THR A 593 -12.44 49.93 16.99
N THR A 594 -13.19 50.89 17.53
CA THR A 594 -12.75 51.72 18.67
C THR A 594 -13.47 51.34 19.96
N GLU A 595 -14.58 50.60 19.86
CA GLU A 595 -15.38 50.09 20.97
C GLU A 595 -15.71 48.60 20.82
N LYS A 596 -16.33 48.02 21.86
CA LYS A 596 -16.89 46.67 21.80
C LYS A 596 -18.11 46.62 20.86
N THR A 597 -18.10 45.71 19.89
CA THR A 597 -19.05 45.71 18.77
C THR A 597 -19.62 44.31 18.46
N PRO A 598 -20.10 43.53 19.46
CA PRO A 598 -20.47 42.12 19.28
C PRO A 598 -21.63 41.87 18.30
N TRP A 599 -22.38 42.90 17.89
CA TRP A 599 -23.38 42.79 16.82
C TRP A 599 -22.77 42.64 15.42
N LEU A 600 -21.45 42.74 15.28
CA LEU A 600 -20.67 42.46 14.07
C LEU A 600 -20.12 41.02 14.01
N ASP A 601 -20.25 40.25 15.10
CA ASP A 601 -19.84 38.85 15.13
C ASP A 601 -20.65 38.01 14.14
N ASP A 602 -19.96 37.06 13.51
CA ASP A 602 -20.47 36.19 12.43
C ASP A 602 -21.12 36.97 11.25
N LYS A 603 -20.65 38.20 11.01
CA LYS A 603 -20.98 39.05 9.86
C LYS A 603 -19.75 39.63 9.16
N HIS A 604 -18.70 40.00 9.92
CA HIS A 604 -17.46 40.55 9.39
C HIS A 604 -16.27 39.69 9.78
N THR A 605 -15.47 39.28 8.79
CA THR A 605 -14.26 38.45 8.98
C THR A 605 -13.22 39.19 9.81
N ILE A 606 -12.91 38.69 11.02
CA ILE A 606 -11.84 39.23 11.87
C ILE A 606 -10.51 38.62 11.44
N PHE A 607 -9.62 39.44 10.88
CA PHE A 607 -8.32 38.97 10.37
C PHE A 607 -7.11 39.51 11.13
N GLY A 608 -7.32 40.45 12.06
CA GLY A 608 -6.23 40.97 12.89
C GLY A 608 -6.68 41.78 14.12
N ARG A 609 -5.69 42.32 14.83
CA ARG A 609 -5.88 43.17 16.00
C ARG A 609 -4.74 44.17 16.17
N VAL A 610 -5.03 45.42 16.53
CA VAL A 610 -3.99 46.40 16.88
C VAL A 610 -3.24 45.95 18.14
N VAL A 611 -1.91 46.04 18.10
CA VAL A 611 -0.99 45.75 19.21
C VAL A 611 -0.15 46.95 19.64
N LYS A 612 0.01 47.97 18.78
CA LYS A 612 0.55 49.31 19.13
C LYS A 612 -0.10 50.38 18.25
N GLY A 613 -0.10 51.63 18.70
CA GLY A 613 -0.74 52.74 17.97
C GLY A 613 -2.23 52.90 18.26
N MET A 614 -2.72 52.39 19.39
CA MET A 614 -4.11 52.63 19.84
C MET A 614 -4.41 54.12 20.02
N ASP A 615 -3.41 54.92 20.40
CA ASP A 615 -3.49 56.37 20.47
C ASP A 615 -3.63 57.01 19.08
N VAL A 616 -3.00 56.44 18.04
CA VAL A 616 -3.16 56.86 16.64
C VAL A 616 -4.60 56.59 16.20
N VAL A 617 -5.10 55.37 16.44
CA VAL A 617 -6.50 54.99 16.13
C VAL A 617 -7.49 55.93 16.83
N HIS A 618 -7.32 56.22 18.12
CA HIS A 618 -8.17 57.13 18.87
C HIS A 618 -8.01 58.61 18.43
N ARG A 619 -6.83 59.04 17.94
CA ARG A 619 -6.65 60.37 17.33
C ARG A 619 -7.35 60.49 15.98
N ILE A 620 -7.29 59.44 15.15
CA ILE A 620 -8.01 59.36 13.86
C ILE A 620 -9.53 59.37 14.10
N GLU A 621 -10.03 58.59 15.06
CA GLU A 621 -11.44 58.59 15.49
C GLU A 621 -11.94 59.98 15.91
N ASN A 622 -11.14 60.72 16.68
CA ASN A 622 -11.52 62.04 17.19
C ASN A 622 -11.30 63.19 16.18
N ALA A 623 -10.93 62.89 14.94
CA ALA A 623 -10.87 63.86 13.86
C ALA A 623 -12.21 64.57 13.62
N LYS A 624 -12.17 65.73 12.96
CA LYS A 624 -13.36 66.51 12.61
C LYS A 624 -13.95 65.95 11.31
N VAL A 625 -15.18 65.42 11.39
CA VAL A 625 -15.88 64.81 10.25
C VAL A 625 -17.04 65.67 9.74
N TRP A 626 -17.35 65.54 8.46
CA TRP A 626 -18.61 65.96 7.84
C TRP A 626 -19.43 64.73 7.49
N LYS A 627 -20.63 64.60 8.09
CA LYS A 627 -21.35 63.32 8.23
C LYS A 627 -20.44 62.28 8.91
N GLU A 628 -19.81 61.42 8.12
CA GLU A 628 -18.90 60.35 8.56
C GLU A 628 -17.51 60.44 7.89
N LYS A 629 -17.29 61.34 6.90
CA LYS A 629 -16.00 61.49 6.21
C LYS A 629 -15.16 62.59 6.88
N PRO A 630 -13.85 62.44 7.07
CA PRO A 630 -12.97 63.50 7.59
C PRO A 630 -13.06 64.81 6.78
N MET A 631 -12.88 65.95 7.46
CA MET A 631 -12.71 67.26 6.80
C MET A 631 -11.29 67.50 6.30
N GLU A 632 -10.31 66.77 6.83
CA GLU A 632 -8.92 66.73 6.40
C GLU A 632 -8.57 65.26 6.12
N ASP A 633 -8.03 64.96 4.93
CA ASP A 633 -7.85 63.57 4.49
C ASP A 633 -6.77 62.83 5.30
N ILE A 634 -7.24 61.93 6.16
CA ILE A 634 -6.39 60.95 6.85
C ILE A 634 -6.14 59.79 5.90
N LYS A 635 -4.87 59.48 5.64
CA LYS A 635 -4.48 58.47 4.64
C LYS A 635 -3.41 57.51 5.13
N ILE A 636 -3.43 56.32 4.54
CA ILE A 636 -2.33 55.35 4.59
C ILE A 636 -1.19 55.90 3.72
N ILE A 637 0.03 55.85 4.23
CA ILE A 637 1.27 56.19 3.52
C ILE A 637 1.82 54.93 2.88
N SER A 638 1.98 53.86 3.67
CA SER A 638 2.36 52.51 3.25
C SER A 638 2.01 51.48 4.31
N ILE A 639 2.08 50.18 3.99
CA ILE A 639 1.90 49.09 4.95
C ILE A 639 3.08 48.13 4.92
N SER A 640 3.88 48.13 5.99
CA SER A 640 5.05 47.25 6.14
C SER A 640 4.61 45.90 6.74
N VAL A 641 4.78 44.80 6.01
CA VAL A 641 4.37 43.43 6.44
C VAL A 641 5.56 42.65 7.02
N THR A 642 5.38 42.00 8.17
CA THR A 642 6.40 41.24 8.94
C THR A 642 5.83 39.98 9.62
#